data_AF-A0A8T3AYJ0-F1
#
_entry.id   AF-A0A8T3AYJ0-F1
#
_cell.length_a   1.000
_cell.length_b   1.000
_cell.length_c   1.000
_cell.angle_alpha   90.00
_cell.angle_beta   90.00
_cell.angle_gamma   90.00
#
_symmetry.space_group_name_H-M   'P 1'
#
loop_
_entity.id
_entity.type
_entity.pdbx_description
1 polymer ?
#
loop_
_entity_poly.entity_id
_entity_poly.type
_entity_poly.pdbx_seq_one_letter_code
_entity_poly.pdbx_strand_id
1 'polypeptide(L)'
;MASEVGVSGDELDGSLFEGMVLFSPSDLLPSSLPLEKESAPPSQSHDPVRPPSPSPPTEPSTLPQSKSRPLDEDLFSDLSLQIPIESKNLLPVISSPAPIPSPDAPSRLISRKKKRGFRIGYGREAMDSAPVVSVIDTPHPTDNVIRTSSSNSTLSTSSCQEELLDGSVHEDLAVAETVVSVKAASDGHGLSPSQRGDSEGDAEAFSSTAKASEKDTSELIEDKLSLLRSRISTKLEGIREMATLAYSERKGLERKRRTAGKDFNQASMIYKDLEKQLEAACEAEDFEMAEKVSESLAAAEKEKDRLLNTLRETELDCDYIDSRMQEVVKLQIAAEEEGRELLERFAMDAADRADLIHRNTEERSSKDLEDWQTSMEQLETSKLEVDIEAKLISDAHSALDSSIEDLVKDDREVVEGLRKKQVTLAKELDELLTLVRLKEAEIAENESLIHEAERKISKVASEFQEKISSVEMKRDKLKSSLSRMDSEREVLSSKKNKIEEFVSLEEQKCFNIKELANVALDEAKTYQNLVGLRKELASSIIKSREDKVQLVKTEEKILEEIQVLRQQISTARTKLQELSSTRVSIQQDIDLFKQRIAFVDKRGPELEAEKKVAAASRNFKEAGRIAAEAKTLNSEKESMQNKMDQAVLNLEKLDGDIKSNISMMQENEELVLLKEKEAAVATFKRLQLIAAAARSERSAALELGDLEESEFLLKEAEAAEERARELQGTYSLNPEDHGNTQKYFSPVALITKISGHSLAEMAAFSKQQPVSDE
;
A
#
# COMPACT_ATOMS: atom_id res chain seq x y z
N MET A 1 -32.74 -50.90 4.59
CA MET A 1 -32.22 -52.03 3.79
C MET A 1 -30.80 -51.66 3.39
N ALA A 2 -29.82 -52.52 3.67
CA ALA A 2 -28.40 -52.45 3.30
C ALA A 2 -27.62 -51.15 3.68
N SER A 3 -26.34 -51.17 4.05
CA SER A 3 -25.42 -52.17 4.63
C SER A 3 -24.23 -51.36 5.24
N GLU A 4 -23.52 -51.76 6.30
CA GLU A 4 -22.38 -52.71 6.36
C GLU A 4 -21.29 -52.47 5.28
N VAL A 5 -19.97 -52.57 5.48
CA VAL A 5 -19.05 -52.85 6.63
C VAL A 5 -17.68 -52.18 6.29
N GLY A 6 -16.62 -52.03 7.10
CA GLY A 6 -16.19 -52.48 8.44
C GLY A 6 -15.05 -51.57 8.97
N VAL A 7 -14.32 -51.74 10.09
CA VAL A 7 -13.97 -52.84 11.04
C VAL A 7 -12.54 -53.40 10.88
N SER A 8 -11.69 -53.18 11.92
CA SER A 8 -10.42 -53.82 12.38
C SER A 8 -9.34 -54.30 11.37
N GLY A 9 -8.04 -54.30 11.68
CA GLY A 9 -7.34 -54.07 12.97
C GLY A 9 -6.63 -55.35 13.47
N ASP A 10 -5.45 -55.18 14.08
CA ASP A 10 -4.69 -56.17 14.89
C ASP A 10 -4.22 -57.46 14.14
N GLU A 11 -3.18 -58.22 14.52
CA GLU A 11 -2.10 -58.08 15.52
C GLU A 11 -0.89 -58.97 15.09
N LEU A 12 0.05 -59.26 16.02
CA LEU A 12 1.18 -60.22 16.04
C LEU A 12 2.55 -59.49 16.16
N ASP A 13 3.07 -59.29 17.37
CA ASP A 13 3.72 -60.23 18.31
C ASP A 13 5.24 -60.39 18.07
N GLY A 14 6.05 -60.23 19.14
CA GLY A 14 7.51 -60.38 19.03
C GLY A 14 8.37 -59.83 20.20
N SER A 15 7.99 -60.05 21.46
CA SER A 15 8.80 -59.64 22.63
C SER A 15 10.02 -60.55 22.85
N LEU A 16 11.19 -60.00 23.25
CA LEU A 16 12.36 -60.79 23.67
C LEU A 16 13.39 -60.07 24.58
N PHE A 17 13.02 -59.82 25.85
CA PHE A 17 13.87 -59.41 27.01
C PHE A 17 14.58 -58.04 26.92
N GLU A 18 14.77 -57.20 27.96
CA GLU A 18 14.72 -57.24 29.45
C GLU A 18 16.08 -57.32 30.17
N GLY A 19 16.33 -56.35 31.07
CA GLY A 19 17.49 -56.25 31.99
C GLY A 19 18.62 -55.31 31.52
N MET A 20 19.33 -54.56 32.38
CA MET A 20 19.09 -54.25 33.81
C MET A 20 19.85 -52.95 34.21
N VAL A 21 19.59 -52.42 35.42
CA VAL A 21 19.91 -51.02 35.85
C VAL A 21 21.18 -50.95 36.74
N LEU A 22 21.74 -49.75 37.04
CA LEU A 22 21.89 -49.18 38.41
C LEU A 22 22.78 -47.89 38.55
N PHE A 23 22.19 -46.83 39.12
CA PHE A 23 22.72 -45.65 39.88
C PHE A 23 23.76 -44.67 39.26
N SER A 24 23.72 -43.32 39.39
CA SER A 24 23.21 -42.31 40.39
C SER A 24 24.23 -41.95 41.51
N PRO A 25 24.49 -40.65 41.81
CA PRO A 25 23.62 -39.74 42.60
C PRO A 25 23.41 -38.32 41.98
N SER A 26 22.32 -37.57 42.25
CA SER A 26 22.06 -36.60 43.37
C SER A 26 22.92 -35.31 43.33
N ASP A 27 22.46 -34.10 43.68
CA ASP A 27 21.40 -33.57 44.58
C ASP A 27 20.89 -32.17 44.06
N LEU A 28 19.85 -31.44 44.55
CA LEU A 28 18.96 -31.59 45.71
C LEU A 28 17.49 -31.04 45.48
N LEU A 29 17.17 -29.80 45.91
CA LEU A 29 15.82 -29.20 46.18
C LEU A 29 15.95 -27.63 46.25
N PRO A 30 14.88 -26.77 46.33
CA PRO A 30 13.56 -27.03 46.93
C PRO A 30 12.26 -26.42 46.31
N SER A 31 11.16 -27.15 46.58
CA SER A 31 9.82 -26.71 47.05
C SER A 31 9.33 -25.26 46.90
N SER A 32 8.11 -25.09 46.37
CA SER A 32 7.05 -24.30 47.03
C SER A 32 5.63 -24.68 46.55
N LEU A 33 4.62 -24.44 47.40
CA LEU A 33 3.19 -24.63 47.12
C LEU A 33 2.52 -23.28 46.82
N PRO A 34 1.44 -23.24 46.00
CA PRO A 34 0.59 -22.05 45.89
C PRO A 34 -0.48 -22.02 47.00
N LEU A 35 -0.61 -20.89 47.70
CA LEU A 35 -1.81 -20.53 48.46
C LEU A 35 -1.98 -19.00 48.49
N GLU A 36 -3.14 -18.53 48.97
CA GLU A 36 -3.72 -17.23 48.62
C GLU A 36 -3.19 -15.97 49.34
N LYS A 37 -3.45 -14.82 48.69
CA LYS A 37 -3.93 -13.53 49.26
C LYS A 37 -3.03 -12.65 50.17
N GLU A 38 -2.75 -11.47 49.60
CA GLU A 38 -3.21 -10.15 50.10
C GLU A 38 -2.37 -9.30 51.09
N SER A 39 -2.26 -8.01 50.74
CA SER A 39 -1.92 -6.83 51.56
C SER A 39 -0.47 -6.53 52.05
N ALA A 40 0.12 -5.53 51.38
CA ALA A 40 0.77 -4.33 51.98
C ALA A 40 2.23 -4.40 52.57
N PRO A 41 2.93 -3.24 52.70
CA PRO A 41 4.40 -3.12 52.91
C PRO A 41 4.75 -2.63 54.36
N PRO A 42 5.98 -2.12 54.75
CA PRO A 42 7.18 -1.76 53.95
C PRO A 42 8.60 -1.97 54.59
N SER A 43 9.62 -1.50 53.85
CA SER A 43 10.89 -0.86 54.31
C SER A 43 12.17 -1.66 54.67
N GLN A 44 13.26 -1.34 53.92
CA GLN A 44 14.65 -1.00 54.38
C GLN A 44 15.50 -2.02 55.20
N SER A 45 16.84 -2.09 55.11
CA SER A 45 17.87 -1.53 54.19
C SER A 45 19.28 -2.14 54.43
N HIS A 46 20.23 -1.82 53.54
CA HIS A 46 21.71 -1.85 53.68
C HIS A 46 22.57 -3.16 53.69
N ASP A 47 23.44 -3.20 52.67
CA ASP A 47 24.78 -3.83 52.51
C ASP A 47 25.85 -3.26 53.51
N PRO A 48 27.17 -3.63 53.49
CA PRO A 48 27.91 -4.75 52.86
C PRO A 48 28.98 -5.39 53.81
N VAL A 49 29.93 -6.21 53.28
CA VAL A 49 31.43 -6.17 53.49
C VAL A 49 32.14 -7.50 53.06
N ARG A 50 33.48 -7.46 52.87
CA ARG A 50 34.33 -8.40 52.09
C ARG A 50 35.48 -9.05 52.96
N PRO A 51 36.66 -9.45 52.41
CA PRO A 51 37.35 -10.78 52.40
C PRO A 51 38.28 -11.04 53.65
N PRO A 52 39.33 -11.94 53.71
CA PRO A 52 40.00 -12.79 52.69
C PRO A 52 40.51 -14.22 53.11
N SER A 53 41.31 -14.83 52.21
CA SER A 53 41.96 -16.17 52.22
C SER A 53 43.34 -16.26 52.92
N PRO A 54 43.84 -17.49 53.22
CA PRO A 54 45.15 -17.93 52.65
C PRO A 54 45.31 -19.47 52.34
N SER A 55 46.47 -19.85 51.76
CA SER A 55 46.93 -21.23 51.37
C SER A 55 48.13 -21.71 52.26
N PRO A 56 48.93 -22.78 51.99
CA PRO A 56 48.87 -23.97 51.08
C PRO A 56 48.98 -25.30 51.92
N PRO A 57 49.95 -26.29 51.84
CA PRO A 57 50.76 -26.94 50.76
C PRO A 57 50.90 -28.52 50.83
N THR A 58 51.76 -29.12 49.96
CA THR A 58 52.60 -30.36 50.16
C THR A 58 52.24 -31.69 49.43
N GLU A 59 53.27 -32.45 49.03
CA GLU A 59 53.34 -33.79 48.36
C GLU A 59 53.47 -34.97 49.41
N PRO A 60 53.85 -36.27 49.14
CA PRO A 60 54.25 -36.97 47.90
C PRO A 60 53.85 -38.48 47.67
N SER A 61 54.12 -38.97 46.45
CA SER A 61 54.55 -40.31 45.97
C SER A 61 54.32 -41.64 46.76
N THR A 62 53.76 -42.68 46.08
CA THR A 62 54.27 -44.09 46.17
C THR A 62 53.78 -45.03 45.03
N LEU A 63 54.56 -46.11 44.77
CA LEU A 63 54.33 -47.31 43.92
C LEU A 63 54.42 -48.57 44.85
N PRO A 64 54.22 -49.87 44.46
CA PRO A 64 54.38 -50.50 43.12
C PRO A 64 53.48 -51.73 42.72
N GLN A 65 53.70 -52.27 41.50
CA GLN A 65 53.57 -53.71 41.10
C GLN A 65 52.16 -54.38 41.00
N SER A 66 51.89 -55.42 40.17
CA SER A 66 52.72 -56.25 39.25
C SER A 66 51.92 -57.05 38.17
N LYS A 67 52.56 -57.33 36.99
CA LYS A 67 52.39 -58.51 36.08
C LYS A 67 51.01 -58.73 35.38
N SER A 68 50.87 -59.32 34.17
CA SER A 68 51.83 -59.84 33.15
C SER A 68 51.20 -59.96 31.74
N ARG A 69 52.04 -59.95 30.68
CA ARG A 69 51.80 -60.25 29.23
C ARG A 69 51.68 -61.80 28.99
N PRO A 70 51.55 -62.43 27.77
CA PRO A 70 51.64 -61.93 26.36
C PRO A 70 50.69 -62.56 25.27
N LEU A 71 50.97 -62.31 23.97
CA LEU A 71 50.65 -63.08 22.73
C LEU A 71 49.18 -63.08 22.18
N ASP A 72 48.88 -63.19 20.86
CA ASP A 72 49.64 -62.84 19.62
C ASP A 72 48.75 -62.86 18.33
N GLU A 73 49.37 -62.52 17.19
CA GLU A 73 49.10 -62.87 15.77
C GLU A 73 47.99 -62.17 14.91
N ASP A 74 48.37 -61.94 13.65
CA ASP A 74 47.58 -61.40 12.52
C ASP A 74 46.70 -62.45 11.84
N LEU A 75 45.65 -62.04 11.12
CA LEU A 75 44.93 -62.94 10.20
C LEU A 75 44.25 -62.28 8.99
N PHE A 76 45.00 -61.53 8.16
CA PHE A 76 44.64 -61.39 6.74
C PHE A 76 45.87 -61.46 5.85
N SER A 77 45.92 -62.48 5.00
CA SER A 77 46.96 -62.65 3.99
C SER A 77 46.45 -63.39 2.76
N ASP A 78 46.97 -62.91 1.63
CA ASP A 78 47.26 -63.63 0.39
C ASP A 78 46.15 -63.84 -0.67
N LEU A 79 46.62 -63.93 -1.91
CA LEU A 79 45.89 -63.79 -3.17
C LEU A 79 46.65 -64.56 -4.26
N SER A 80 46.17 -65.74 -4.67
CA SER A 80 46.79 -66.50 -5.78
C SER A 80 45.80 -67.37 -6.59
N LEU A 81 46.28 -67.85 -7.74
CA LEU A 81 45.49 -68.30 -8.89
C LEU A 81 45.51 -69.84 -9.06
N GLN A 82 44.47 -70.44 -9.67
CA GLN A 82 44.56 -71.18 -10.96
C GLN A 82 43.24 -71.87 -11.41
N ILE A 83 43.24 -72.37 -12.66
CA ILE A 83 42.12 -72.87 -13.49
C ILE A 83 42.35 -74.38 -13.78
N PRO A 84 41.32 -75.27 -13.79
CA PRO A 84 41.02 -75.99 -15.06
C PRO A 84 39.59 -76.61 -15.30
N ILE A 85 39.15 -76.54 -16.58
CA ILE A 85 38.54 -77.64 -17.41
C ILE A 85 37.02 -78.01 -17.37
N GLU A 86 36.37 -77.81 -18.55
CA GLU A 86 35.28 -78.59 -19.23
C GLU A 86 33.87 -78.84 -18.58
N SER A 87 32.76 -79.09 -19.34
CA SER A 87 32.55 -79.15 -20.80
C SER A 87 31.08 -78.97 -21.31
N LYS A 88 30.99 -78.53 -22.59
CA LYS A 88 30.05 -78.90 -23.68
C LYS A 88 28.53 -78.65 -23.57
N ASN A 89 28.07 -77.73 -24.44
CA ASN A 89 27.33 -78.04 -25.69
C ASN A 89 27.31 -76.78 -26.61
N LEU A 90 27.12 -76.83 -27.95
CA LEU A 90 27.03 -77.95 -28.90
C LEU A 90 27.81 -77.67 -30.22
N LEU A 91 27.20 -77.74 -31.42
CA LEU A 91 27.82 -77.80 -32.77
C LEU A 91 26.82 -77.38 -33.89
N PRO A 92 27.18 -77.32 -35.21
CA PRO A 92 28.47 -77.56 -35.92
C PRO A 92 29.07 -76.25 -36.58
N VAL A 93 29.78 -76.11 -37.74
CA VAL A 93 30.03 -76.88 -39.01
C VAL A 93 31.36 -76.48 -39.75
N ILE A 94 32.18 -77.47 -40.15
CA ILE A 94 33.14 -77.60 -41.30
C ILE A 94 34.30 -76.58 -41.61
N SER A 95 35.55 -77.06 -41.41
CA SER A 95 36.81 -77.07 -42.23
C SER A 95 37.61 -75.84 -42.78
N SER A 96 38.81 -75.58 -42.21
CA SER A 96 40.21 -75.89 -42.68
C SER A 96 40.70 -75.71 -44.15
N PRO A 97 42.05 -75.64 -44.47
CA PRO A 97 43.27 -75.21 -43.68
C PRO A 97 44.51 -74.55 -44.42
N ALA A 98 45.40 -73.86 -43.65
CA ALA A 98 46.91 -73.83 -43.71
C ALA A 98 47.74 -73.32 -44.96
N PRO A 99 49.11 -73.15 -44.94
CA PRO A 99 50.12 -72.94 -43.86
C PRO A 99 51.25 -71.85 -44.06
N ILE A 100 51.76 -71.28 -42.93
CA ILE A 100 53.18 -71.00 -42.47
C ILE A 100 54.33 -70.78 -43.51
N PRO A 101 55.14 -69.66 -43.48
CA PRO A 101 56.50 -69.65 -42.85
C PRO A 101 57.03 -68.28 -42.28
N SER A 102 58.37 -67.99 -42.34
CA SER A 102 59.19 -66.97 -41.59
C SER A 102 60.53 -66.64 -42.33
N PRO A 103 61.63 -65.98 -41.81
CA PRO A 103 61.94 -65.18 -40.57
C PRO A 103 62.85 -63.89 -40.76
N ASP A 104 63.48 -63.39 -39.66
CA ASP A 104 64.78 -62.64 -39.50
C ASP A 104 64.93 -61.08 -39.39
N ALA A 105 66.06 -60.64 -38.79
CA ALA A 105 66.45 -59.29 -38.29
C ALA A 105 68.01 -59.06 -38.40
N PRO A 106 68.78 -58.18 -37.68
CA PRO A 106 68.51 -56.97 -36.83
C PRO A 106 69.52 -55.75 -37.01
N SER A 107 69.40 -54.70 -36.15
CA SER A 107 70.51 -53.95 -35.46
C SER A 107 71.02 -52.49 -35.83
N ARG A 108 71.01 -51.61 -34.80
CA ARG A 108 72.12 -50.79 -34.17
C ARG A 108 72.82 -49.51 -34.77
N LEU A 109 72.85 -48.43 -33.94
CA LEU A 109 73.96 -47.48 -33.54
C LEU A 109 74.28 -46.08 -34.22
N ILE A 110 73.91 -44.99 -33.51
CA ILE A 110 74.59 -43.67 -33.16
C ILE A 110 75.58 -42.88 -34.09
N SER A 111 75.35 -41.56 -34.33
CA SER A 111 76.04 -40.38 -33.64
C SER A 111 76.37 -39.05 -34.41
N ARG A 112 76.36 -37.92 -33.66
CA ARG A 112 77.15 -36.63 -33.75
C ARG A 112 76.84 -35.44 -34.72
N LYS A 113 76.01 -34.48 -34.24
CA LYS A 113 76.35 -33.09 -33.78
C LYS A 113 77.07 -32.04 -34.70
N LYS A 114 76.38 -30.97 -35.18
CA LYS A 114 76.69 -29.49 -34.97
C LYS A 114 75.96 -28.43 -35.88
N LYS A 115 75.25 -27.48 -35.24
CA LYS A 115 75.10 -25.99 -35.44
C LYS A 115 74.97 -25.26 -36.83
N ARG A 116 73.86 -24.48 -36.93
CA ARG A 116 73.73 -23.01 -37.23
C ARG A 116 73.72 -22.47 -38.69
N GLY A 117 72.69 -21.68 -39.07
CA GLY A 117 72.77 -20.69 -40.18
C GLY A 117 71.43 -20.11 -40.73
N PHE A 118 71.16 -18.81 -40.52
CA PHE A 118 70.03 -18.03 -41.09
C PHE A 118 70.32 -17.50 -42.52
N ARG A 119 69.30 -17.37 -43.42
CA ARG A 119 68.79 -16.09 -44.00
C ARG A 119 67.96 -16.22 -45.32
N ILE A 120 66.78 -15.57 -45.32
CA ILE A 120 66.20 -14.59 -46.30
C ILE A 120 66.30 -14.84 -47.83
N GLY A 121 65.17 -14.68 -48.54
CA GLY A 121 65.06 -14.44 -49.99
C GLY A 121 63.78 -13.64 -50.37
N TYR A 122 63.74 -13.00 -51.55
CA TYR A 122 62.64 -12.14 -52.08
C TYR A 122 62.22 -12.56 -53.51
N GLY A 123 60.99 -12.26 -53.97
CA GLY A 123 60.66 -12.26 -55.42
C GLY A 123 59.19 -12.20 -55.88
N ARG A 124 58.79 -11.05 -56.46
CA ARG A 124 57.81 -10.72 -57.56
C ARG A 124 56.83 -11.81 -58.10
N GLU A 125 55.50 -11.54 -58.16
CA GLU A 125 54.67 -11.02 -59.30
C GLU A 125 54.29 -12.08 -60.39
N ALA A 126 53.20 -12.01 -61.19
CA ALA A 126 52.18 -10.97 -61.41
C ALA A 126 50.83 -11.50 -61.99
N MET A 127 49.75 -10.75 -61.71
CA MET A 127 48.58 -10.37 -62.57
C MET A 127 47.67 -11.38 -63.30
N ASP A 128 46.34 -11.13 -63.20
CA ASP A 128 45.44 -10.98 -64.37
C ASP A 128 44.25 -10.01 -64.03
N SER A 129 43.51 -9.46 -65.00
CA SER A 129 42.66 -8.25 -64.78
C SER A 129 41.51 -7.95 -65.77
N ALA A 130 40.42 -7.30 -65.29
CA ALA A 130 39.32 -6.69 -66.09
C ALA A 130 38.52 -5.62 -65.25
N PRO A 131 37.71 -4.69 -65.80
CA PRO A 131 38.18 -3.29 -65.90
C PRO A 131 37.19 -2.09 -65.64
N VAL A 132 37.77 -0.88 -65.40
CA VAL A 132 37.28 0.51 -65.78
C VAL A 132 36.01 1.06 -65.05
N VAL A 133 35.84 2.32 -64.56
CA VAL A 133 36.53 3.65 -64.45
C VAL A 133 35.85 4.45 -63.28
N SER A 134 36.15 5.65 -62.76
CA SER A 134 36.99 6.87 -63.01
C SER A 134 37.59 7.42 -61.65
N VAL A 135 38.21 8.60 -61.39
CA VAL A 135 38.38 10.00 -61.93
C VAL A 135 37.13 10.91 -61.86
N ILE A 136 37.13 12.25 -61.64
CA ILE A 136 38.10 13.38 -61.78
C ILE A 136 38.21 14.26 -60.49
N ASP A 137 39.02 15.32 -60.55
CA ASP A 137 39.71 16.24 -59.60
C ASP A 137 39.03 17.42 -58.82
N THR A 138 39.66 17.72 -57.66
CA THR A 138 40.22 18.99 -57.00
C THR A 138 39.79 20.44 -57.41
N PRO A 139 40.26 21.59 -56.79
CA PRO A 139 41.17 21.86 -55.63
C PRO A 139 40.78 22.98 -54.58
N HIS A 140 41.71 23.27 -53.65
CA HIS A 140 41.85 24.40 -52.67
C HIS A 140 42.31 25.75 -53.32
N PRO A 141 42.43 26.98 -52.68
CA PRO A 141 43.27 27.26 -51.45
C PRO A 141 43.05 28.57 -50.58
N THR A 142 43.84 28.68 -49.47
CA THR A 142 44.55 29.85 -48.79
C THR A 142 44.03 31.33 -48.82
N ASP A 143 44.36 32.29 -47.91
CA ASP A 143 45.41 32.40 -46.86
C ASP A 143 45.18 33.51 -45.75
N ASN A 144 45.82 33.33 -44.57
CA ASN A 144 46.53 34.23 -43.59
C ASN A 144 46.40 35.81 -43.57
N VAL A 145 46.77 36.64 -42.54
CA VAL A 145 47.60 36.50 -41.29
C VAL A 145 47.38 37.60 -40.18
N ILE A 146 47.40 37.19 -38.89
CA ILE A 146 47.89 37.78 -37.58
C ILE A 146 48.15 39.32 -37.35
N ARG A 147 47.62 39.95 -36.24
CA ARG A 147 48.39 40.59 -35.10
C ARG A 147 47.65 41.36 -33.93
N THR A 148 47.91 40.91 -32.69
CA THR A 148 48.25 41.64 -31.40
C THR A 148 47.39 42.73 -30.68
N SER A 149 47.20 42.50 -29.35
CA SER A 149 47.34 43.43 -28.19
C SER A 149 46.15 44.22 -27.55
N SER A 150 45.88 43.87 -26.26
CA SER A 150 45.74 44.74 -25.06
C SER A 150 44.55 45.70 -24.79
N SER A 151 43.86 45.40 -23.66
CA SER A 151 43.44 46.31 -22.56
C SER A 151 42.20 47.26 -22.64
N ASN A 152 41.45 47.25 -21.52
CA ASN A 152 40.67 48.33 -20.87
C ASN A 152 39.39 48.96 -21.49
N SER A 153 38.24 48.57 -20.91
CA SER A 153 37.29 49.44 -20.15
C SER A 153 36.40 50.52 -20.83
N THR A 154 35.38 50.92 -20.05
CA THR A 154 34.52 52.14 -20.10
C THR A 154 33.45 52.32 -21.20
N LEU A 155 32.17 52.23 -20.75
CA LEU A 155 31.09 53.24 -20.84
C LEU A 155 30.55 53.80 -22.19
N SER A 156 29.21 53.72 -22.34
CA SER A 156 28.25 54.84 -22.61
C SER A 156 27.29 54.80 -23.83
N THR A 157 26.00 55.00 -23.51
CA THR A 157 24.95 55.83 -24.19
C THR A 157 24.52 55.62 -25.65
N SER A 158 23.23 55.30 -25.86
CA SER A 158 22.20 55.99 -26.70
C SER A 158 20.90 55.16 -26.64
N SER A 159 19.70 55.63 -26.27
CA SER A 159 18.84 56.69 -26.85
C SER A 159 18.42 56.40 -28.30
N CYS A 160 17.13 56.44 -28.70
CA CYS A 160 15.84 56.55 -27.98
C CYS A 160 14.69 56.18 -28.95
N GLN A 161 13.49 55.85 -28.45
CA GLN A 161 12.23 56.34 -29.05
C GLN A 161 11.08 56.35 -28.02
N GLU A 162 10.12 57.27 -28.22
CA GLU A 162 9.12 57.73 -27.26
C GLU A 162 7.85 58.19 -28.01
N GLU A 163 6.67 57.82 -27.50
CA GLU A 163 5.34 58.49 -27.59
C GLU A 163 4.32 57.53 -26.93
N LEU A 164 3.65 57.81 -25.81
CA LEU A 164 2.81 58.93 -25.33
C LEU A 164 1.34 58.85 -25.74
N LEU A 165 0.49 58.64 -24.72
CA LEU A 165 -0.86 59.19 -24.45
C LEU A 165 -1.35 58.44 -23.18
N ASP A 166 -1.06 58.92 -21.96
CA ASP A 166 -1.71 60.03 -21.24
C ASP A 166 -3.04 59.61 -20.55
N GLY A 167 -3.27 60.07 -19.30
CA GLY A 167 -4.38 59.62 -18.44
C GLY A 167 -4.08 59.36 -16.96
N SER A 168 -3.20 60.15 -16.32
CA SER A 168 -3.04 60.19 -14.84
C SER A 168 -4.35 60.70 -14.16
N VAL A 169 -4.70 60.46 -12.88
CA VAL A 169 -4.04 60.76 -11.58
C VAL A 169 -4.66 59.77 -10.53
N HIS A 170 -3.90 58.98 -9.75
CA HIS A 170 -3.41 59.21 -8.36
C HIS A 170 -4.49 59.76 -7.38
N GLU A 171 -4.56 59.48 -6.05
CA GLU A 171 -3.75 58.76 -5.03
C GLU A 171 -4.60 58.71 -3.71
N ASP A 172 -4.27 58.08 -2.57
CA ASP A 172 -3.31 57.03 -2.17
C ASP A 172 -3.80 56.41 -0.82
N LEU A 173 -3.27 55.25 -0.42
CA LEU A 173 -2.60 54.97 0.87
C LEU A 173 -2.56 53.48 1.21
N ALA A 174 -1.34 52.97 1.43
CA ALA A 174 -1.07 51.57 1.79
C ALA A 174 -0.56 51.41 3.24
N VAL A 175 -0.77 50.21 3.80
CA VAL A 175 0.08 49.57 4.82
C VAL A 175 0.07 48.06 4.51
N ALA A 176 1.01 47.50 3.75
CA ALA A 176 2.40 47.19 4.11
C ALA A 176 2.54 45.94 5.01
N GLU A 177 2.80 44.79 4.37
CA GLU A 177 3.20 43.54 5.01
C GLU A 177 4.73 43.45 5.04
N THR A 178 5.35 43.04 6.16
CA THR A 178 6.81 43.10 6.35
C THR A 178 7.35 41.82 7.00
N VAL A 179 8.05 40.99 6.22
CA VAL A 179 8.76 39.80 6.71
C VAL A 179 10.24 40.14 6.92
N VAL A 180 10.70 40.12 8.17
CA VAL A 180 12.08 40.44 8.54
C VAL A 180 12.94 39.18 8.59
N SER A 181 13.87 39.03 7.63
CA SER A 181 14.94 38.02 7.68
C SER A 181 16.18 38.57 8.38
N VAL A 182 16.60 37.95 9.48
CA VAL A 182 17.74 38.39 10.31
C VAL A 182 19.01 37.59 9.99
N LYS A 183 20.13 38.27 9.67
CA LYS A 183 21.47 37.64 9.66
C LYS A 183 22.63 38.62 9.83
N ALA A 184 23.33 38.55 10.97
CA ALA A 184 24.68 39.07 11.26
C ALA A 184 25.11 38.55 12.65
N ALA A 185 26.38 38.35 13.00
CA ALA A 185 27.61 38.11 12.23
C ALA A 185 28.69 37.54 13.18
N SER A 186 29.68 36.80 12.67
CA SER A 186 30.98 36.57 13.31
C SER A 186 32.01 36.05 12.30
N ASP A 187 33.30 36.28 12.54
CA ASP A 187 34.38 36.21 11.54
C ASP A 187 35.21 34.91 11.57
N GLY A 188 35.89 34.60 10.46
CA GLY A 188 36.98 33.61 10.42
C GLY A 188 37.33 33.05 9.03
N HIS A 189 38.56 33.31 8.58
CA HIS A 189 39.21 32.84 7.34
C HIS A 189 38.85 31.41 6.83
N GLY A 190 38.85 31.10 5.52
CA GLY A 190 39.11 31.91 4.32
C GLY A 190 39.52 31.07 3.09
N LEU A 191 39.72 31.74 1.94
CA LEU A 191 40.16 31.24 0.61
C LEU A 191 39.09 30.67 -0.37
N SER A 192 39.19 31.19 -1.61
CA SER A 192 38.47 30.99 -2.89
C SER A 192 38.48 29.54 -3.44
N PRO A 193 37.67 29.12 -4.49
CA PRO A 193 37.37 29.92 -5.70
C PRO A 193 36.08 29.72 -6.55
N SER A 194 35.81 30.76 -7.36
CA SER A 194 35.38 30.79 -8.78
C SER A 194 34.17 29.98 -9.35
N GLN A 195 33.13 30.75 -9.72
CA GLN A 195 32.25 30.71 -10.91
C GLN A 195 31.67 29.41 -11.53
N ARG A 196 30.36 29.54 -11.86
CA ARG A 196 29.50 28.76 -12.77
C ARG A 196 30.10 28.44 -14.15
N GLY A 197 29.58 27.38 -14.78
CA GLY A 197 29.48 27.22 -16.24
C GLY A 197 28.76 25.92 -16.63
N ASP A 198 27.62 26.00 -17.33
CA ASP A 198 26.79 24.85 -17.72
C ASP A 198 27.19 24.26 -19.09
N SER A 199 27.15 22.94 -19.27
CA SER A 199 26.92 22.23 -20.56
C SER A 199 26.77 20.71 -20.38
N GLU A 200 26.11 20.07 -21.36
CA GLU A 200 25.84 18.64 -21.46
C GLU A 200 27.01 17.86 -22.11
N GLY A 201 27.00 16.51 -22.05
CA GLY A 201 27.76 15.69 -23.02
C GLY A 201 28.56 14.48 -22.50
N ASP A 202 27.85 13.41 -22.14
CA ASP A 202 28.13 11.98 -22.41
C ASP A 202 29.49 11.28 -22.08
N ALA A 203 29.39 9.97 -21.86
CA ALA A 203 30.36 8.87 -21.98
C ALA A 203 31.79 8.92 -21.37
N GLU A 204 32.15 7.80 -20.73
CA GLU A 204 33.51 7.26 -20.50
C GLU A 204 34.57 8.13 -19.81
N ALA A 205 34.79 7.87 -18.51
CA ALA A 205 35.80 6.89 -18.09
C ALA A 205 36.22 7.07 -16.61
N PHE A 206 35.94 6.09 -15.73
CA PHE A 206 36.66 5.98 -14.45
C PHE A 206 36.99 4.54 -14.07
N SER A 207 38.26 4.19 -14.27
CA SER A 207 38.86 2.95 -13.77
C SER A 207 39.09 3.01 -12.26
N SER A 208 38.34 2.19 -11.52
CA SER A 208 38.84 1.38 -10.40
C SER A 208 39.83 2.03 -9.40
N THR A 209 39.29 2.58 -8.31
CA THR A 209 39.95 2.55 -6.99
C THR A 209 38.95 2.09 -5.93
N ALA A 210 39.28 1.03 -5.21
CA ALA A 210 38.38 0.39 -4.26
C ALA A 210 38.34 1.10 -2.88
N LYS A 211 37.31 0.76 -2.10
CA LYS A 211 37.09 1.10 -0.67
C LYS A 211 36.67 2.54 -0.36
N ALA A 212 35.42 2.86 -0.71
CA ALA A 212 34.60 3.80 0.05
C ALA A 212 33.12 3.37 0.06
N SER A 213 32.50 3.32 1.25
CA SER A 213 31.05 3.22 1.46
C SER A 213 30.29 2.02 0.88
N GLU A 214 30.65 0.80 1.30
CA GLU A 214 29.63 -0.24 1.51
C GLU A 214 28.80 0.16 2.75
N LYS A 215 27.77 0.99 2.56
CA LYS A 215 26.63 1.03 3.49
C LYS A 215 25.71 -0.11 3.07
N ASP A 216 25.25 -0.93 4.01
CA ASP A 216 24.67 -2.21 3.62
C ASP A 216 23.37 -2.02 2.81
N THR A 217 23.18 -2.85 1.80
CA THR A 217 22.12 -2.64 0.80
C THR A 217 20.72 -2.75 1.41
N SER A 218 20.59 -3.53 2.49
CA SER A 218 19.40 -3.61 3.33
C SER A 218 19.12 -2.28 4.06
N GLU A 219 20.12 -1.68 4.71
CA GLU A 219 19.97 -0.39 5.42
C GLU A 219 19.49 0.71 4.47
N LEU A 220 20.04 0.74 3.24
CA LEU A 220 19.67 1.73 2.24
C LEU A 220 18.26 1.51 1.62
N ILE A 221 17.69 0.32 1.80
CA ILE A 221 16.29 0.02 1.44
C ILE A 221 15.36 0.38 2.63
N GLU A 222 15.79 0.14 3.87
CA GLU A 222 15.08 0.56 5.08
C GLU A 222 15.02 2.10 5.25
N ASP A 223 16.12 2.80 4.97
CA ASP A 223 16.20 4.26 4.87
C ASP A 223 15.13 4.80 3.89
N LYS A 224 14.98 4.13 2.74
CA LYS A 224 14.01 4.52 1.69
C LYS A 224 12.57 4.28 2.12
N LEU A 225 12.27 3.15 2.76
CA LEU A 225 10.94 2.88 3.31
C LEU A 225 10.59 3.90 4.40
N SER A 226 11.55 4.24 5.26
CA SER A 226 11.38 5.22 6.32
C SER A 226 11.15 6.64 5.77
N LEU A 227 11.92 7.04 4.73
CA LEU A 227 11.71 8.28 4.00
C LEU A 227 10.34 8.32 3.30
N LEU A 228 9.89 7.19 2.73
CA LEU A 228 8.60 7.08 2.07
C LEU A 228 7.43 7.20 3.07
N ARG A 229 7.46 6.44 4.16
CA ARG A 229 6.51 6.54 5.27
C ARG A 229 6.45 7.96 5.83
N SER A 230 7.61 8.62 5.98
CA SER A 230 7.70 10.03 6.38
C SER A 230 6.98 10.96 5.38
N ARG A 231 7.29 10.88 4.08
CA ARG A 231 6.62 11.66 3.03
C ARG A 231 5.09 11.47 3.04
N ILE A 232 4.62 10.22 3.14
CA ILE A 232 3.19 9.92 3.20
C ILE A 232 2.58 10.54 4.46
N SER A 233 3.19 10.31 5.63
CA SER A 233 2.73 10.85 6.91
C SER A 233 2.64 12.37 6.91
N THR A 234 3.67 13.08 6.44
CA THR A 234 3.67 14.55 6.31
C THR A 234 2.56 15.06 5.39
N LYS A 235 2.31 14.38 4.25
CA LYS A 235 1.22 14.77 3.35
C LYS A 235 -0.15 14.57 3.99
N LEU A 236 -0.36 13.47 4.72
CA LEU A 236 -1.61 13.20 5.41
C LEU A 236 -1.83 14.13 6.61
N GLU A 237 -0.77 14.51 7.35
CA GLU A 237 -0.89 15.43 8.48
C GLU A 237 -1.27 16.85 8.02
N GLY A 238 -0.66 17.37 6.95
CA GLY A 238 -1.09 18.65 6.37
C GLY A 238 -2.55 18.66 5.90
N ILE A 239 -3.11 17.51 5.52
CA ILE A 239 -4.54 17.38 5.18
C ILE A 239 -5.42 17.33 6.45
N ARG A 240 -4.94 16.74 7.56
CA ARG A 240 -5.60 16.81 8.88
C ARG A 240 -5.58 18.23 9.45
N GLU A 241 -4.50 18.97 9.26
CA GLU A 241 -4.42 20.41 9.59
C GLU A 241 -5.46 21.20 8.78
N MET A 242 -5.53 21.00 7.46
CA MET A 242 -6.59 21.61 6.63
C MET A 242 -8.01 21.19 7.07
N ALA A 243 -8.21 19.94 7.49
CA ALA A 243 -9.50 19.44 7.98
C ALA A 243 -9.92 20.11 9.30
N THR A 244 -9.00 20.23 10.25
CA THR A 244 -9.28 20.84 11.56
C THR A 244 -9.51 22.35 11.45
N LEU A 245 -8.76 23.04 10.58
CA LEU A 245 -9.03 24.43 10.21
C LEU A 245 -10.42 24.59 9.58
N ALA A 246 -10.76 23.79 8.57
CA ALA A 246 -12.07 23.86 7.91
C ALA A 246 -13.24 23.54 8.84
N TYR A 247 -13.11 22.57 9.75
CA TYR A 247 -14.11 22.30 10.78
C TYR A 247 -14.27 23.48 11.76
N SER A 248 -13.16 24.08 12.20
CA SER A 248 -13.21 25.25 13.10
C SER A 248 -13.90 26.46 12.45
N GLU A 249 -13.70 26.64 11.14
CA GLU A 249 -14.36 27.70 10.35
C GLU A 249 -15.84 27.39 10.13
N ARG A 250 -16.22 26.13 9.80
CA ARG A 250 -17.64 25.74 9.71
C ARG A 250 -18.36 26.00 11.02
N LYS A 251 -17.77 25.62 12.16
CA LYS A 251 -18.31 25.93 13.49
C LYS A 251 -18.48 27.44 13.73
N GLY A 252 -17.55 28.26 13.24
CA GLY A 252 -17.66 29.71 13.28
C GLY A 252 -18.84 30.24 12.46
N LEU A 253 -19.01 29.74 11.23
CA LEU A 253 -20.06 30.16 10.30
C LEU A 253 -21.45 29.64 10.72
N GLU A 254 -21.56 28.40 11.20
CA GLU A 254 -22.80 27.86 11.77
C GLU A 254 -23.31 28.69 12.95
N ARG A 255 -22.42 29.11 13.88
CA ARG A 255 -22.81 30.02 14.96
C ARG A 255 -23.29 31.38 14.42
N LYS A 256 -22.67 31.95 13.37
CA LYS A 256 -23.16 33.18 12.72
C LYS A 256 -24.55 32.97 12.11
N ARG A 257 -24.77 31.91 11.32
CA ARG A 257 -26.07 31.53 10.74
C ARG A 257 -27.15 31.41 11.81
N ARG A 258 -26.85 30.74 12.94
CA ARG A 258 -27.78 30.60 14.08
C ARG A 258 -28.11 31.94 14.77
N THR A 259 -27.20 32.92 14.74
CA THR A 259 -27.47 34.27 15.26
C THR A 259 -28.28 35.11 14.27
N ALA A 260 -27.84 35.21 13.01
CA ALA A 260 -28.58 35.92 11.96
C ALA A 260 -30.02 35.40 11.80
N GLY A 261 -30.21 34.09 11.91
CA GLY A 261 -31.54 33.47 11.92
C GLY A 261 -32.40 33.83 13.13
N LYS A 262 -31.82 34.06 14.33
CA LYS A 262 -32.57 34.56 15.50
C LYS A 262 -32.96 36.02 15.31
N ASP A 263 -32.02 36.85 14.87
CA ASP A 263 -32.22 38.29 14.66
C ASP A 263 -33.31 38.52 13.59
N PHE A 264 -33.25 37.81 12.47
CA PHE A 264 -34.30 37.81 11.44
C PHE A 264 -35.67 37.36 11.99
N ASN A 265 -35.73 36.27 12.76
CA ASN A 265 -37.00 35.82 13.36
C ASN A 265 -37.56 36.85 14.35
N GLN A 266 -36.71 37.52 15.14
CA GLN A 266 -37.13 38.59 16.04
C GLN A 266 -37.68 39.80 15.27
N ALA A 267 -37.01 40.24 14.20
CA ALA A 267 -37.50 41.30 13.32
C ALA A 267 -38.82 40.92 12.62
N SER A 268 -38.97 39.67 12.18
CA SER A 268 -40.22 39.15 11.59
C SER A 268 -41.39 39.14 12.58
N MET A 269 -41.14 38.84 13.87
CA MET A 269 -42.15 38.95 14.92
C MET A 269 -42.54 40.41 15.18
N ILE A 270 -41.57 41.32 15.30
CA ILE A 270 -41.83 42.76 15.48
C ILE A 270 -42.66 43.32 14.31
N TYR A 271 -42.34 42.95 13.07
CA TYR A 271 -43.11 43.34 11.89
C TYR A 271 -44.56 42.85 11.97
N LYS A 272 -44.81 41.57 12.30
CA LYS A 272 -46.16 41.01 12.46
C LYS A 272 -46.96 41.63 13.61
N ASP A 273 -46.30 42.06 14.67
CA ASP A 273 -46.98 42.71 15.80
C ASP A 273 -47.27 44.20 15.49
N LEU A 274 -46.48 44.85 14.62
CA LEU A 274 -46.82 46.16 14.04
C LEU A 274 -47.95 46.06 13.01
N GLU A 275 -48.00 44.99 12.21
CA GLU A 275 -49.06 44.72 11.22
C GLU A 275 -50.44 44.64 11.91
N LYS A 276 -50.54 43.90 13.02
CA LYS A 276 -51.75 43.85 13.88
C LYS A 276 -52.10 45.19 14.53
N GLN A 277 -51.10 45.99 14.91
CA GLN A 277 -51.33 47.34 15.46
C GLN A 277 -51.88 48.30 14.39
N LEU A 278 -51.44 48.15 13.14
CA LEU A 278 -51.95 48.92 12.02
C LEU A 278 -53.41 48.53 11.70
N GLU A 279 -53.71 47.23 11.69
CA GLU A 279 -55.08 46.70 11.55
C GLU A 279 -56.00 47.25 12.65
N ALA A 280 -55.60 47.12 13.92
CA ALA A 280 -56.39 47.62 15.05
C ALA A 280 -56.55 49.15 15.08
N ALA A 281 -55.56 49.92 14.64
CA ALA A 281 -55.67 51.38 14.52
C ALA A 281 -56.65 51.79 13.40
N CYS A 282 -56.67 51.05 12.29
CA CYS A 282 -57.65 51.22 11.22
C CYS A 282 -59.07 50.85 11.66
N GLU A 283 -59.25 49.75 12.41
CA GLU A 283 -60.55 49.36 12.99
C GLU A 283 -61.08 50.39 14.02
N ALA A 284 -60.19 51.07 14.72
CA ALA A 284 -60.52 52.12 15.69
C ALA A 284 -60.75 53.52 15.08
N GLU A 285 -60.61 53.67 13.75
CA GLU A 285 -60.59 54.96 13.04
C GLU A 285 -59.51 55.95 13.55
N ASP A 286 -58.47 55.47 14.23
CA ASP A 286 -57.33 56.28 14.70
C ASP A 286 -56.26 56.40 13.61
N PHE A 287 -56.56 57.24 12.62
CA PHE A 287 -55.66 57.53 11.51
C PHE A 287 -54.31 58.12 11.94
N GLU A 288 -54.28 58.82 13.09
CA GLU A 288 -53.05 59.38 13.66
C GLU A 288 -52.14 58.28 14.25
N MET A 289 -52.70 57.22 14.82
CA MET A 289 -51.94 56.04 15.22
C MET A 289 -51.57 55.19 14.00
N ALA A 290 -52.48 55.00 13.05
CA ALA A 290 -52.25 54.22 11.84
C ALA A 290 -51.08 54.78 11.00
N GLU A 291 -50.97 56.10 10.83
CA GLU A 291 -49.83 56.73 10.14
C GLU A 291 -48.50 56.43 10.85
N LYS A 292 -48.42 56.64 12.17
CA LYS A 292 -47.21 56.41 12.98
C LYS A 292 -46.80 54.93 13.02
N VAL A 293 -47.78 54.01 13.06
CA VAL A 293 -47.52 52.56 12.98
C VAL A 293 -47.10 52.17 11.56
N SER A 294 -47.66 52.78 10.51
CA SER A 294 -47.25 52.54 9.12
C SER A 294 -45.81 53.01 8.84
N GLU A 295 -45.37 54.15 9.38
CA GLU A 295 -43.96 54.57 9.32
C GLU A 295 -43.05 53.55 10.03
N SER A 296 -43.47 53.11 11.22
CA SER A 296 -42.75 52.11 12.02
C SER A 296 -42.66 50.75 11.32
N LEU A 297 -43.73 50.32 10.64
CA LEU A 297 -43.81 49.08 9.87
C LEU A 297 -42.90 49.14 8.64
N ALA A 298 -42.87 50.27 7.92
CA ALA A 298 -41.96 50.49 6.80
C ALA A 298 -40.47 50.58 7.22
N ALA A 299 -40.18 50.93 8.48
CA ALA A 299 -38.84 50.82 9.06
C ALA A 299 -38.51 49.38 9.45
N ALA A 300 -39.45 48.67 10.10
CA ALA A 300 -39.29 47.27 10.48
C ALA A 300 -39.15 46.34 9.25
N GLU A 301 -39.81 46.66 8.14
CA GLU A 301 -39.67 45.98 6.85
C GLU A 301 -38.22 46.04 6.34
N LYS A 302 -37.63 47.23 6.30
CA LYS A 302 -36.26 47.45 5.82
C LYS A 302 -35.24 46.71 6.68
N GLU A 303 -35.47 46.65 8.00
CA GLU A 303 -34.59 45.91 8.91
C GLU A 303 -34.79 44.38 8.79
N LYS A 304 -36.03 43.90 8.66
CA LYS A 304 -36.37 42.50 8.31
C LYS A 304 -35.65 42.07 7.03
N ASP A 305 -35.71 42.90 5.98
CA ASP A 305 -35.09 42.60 4.67
C ASP A 305 -33.55 42.70 4.72
N ARG A 306 -33.00 43.63 5.51
CA ARG A 306 -31.56 43.71 5.77
C ARG A 306 -31.06 42.44 6.46
N LEU A 307 -31.76 41.99 7.51
CA LEU A 307 -31.42 40.77 8.25
C LEU A 307 -31.65 39.49 7.42
N LEU A 308 -32.66 39.46 6.54
CA LEU A 308 -32.86 38.39 5.57
C LEU A 308 -31.65 38.25 4.62
N ASN A 309 -31.11 39.37 4.15
CA ASN A 309 -29.93 39.34 3.28
C ASN A 309 -28.67 38.94 4.05
N THR A 310 -28.46 39.43 5.28
CA THR A 310 -27.36 38.94 6.13
C THR A 310 -27.48 37.44 6.46
N LEU A 311 -28.69 36.92 6.65
CA LEU A 311 -28.91 35.48 6.80
C LEU A 311 -28.46 34.72 5.55
N ARG A 312 -28.93 35.12 4.36
CA ARG A 312 -28.53 34.54 3.06
C ARG A 312 -27.02 34.59 2.82
N GLU A 313 -26.36 35.71 3.17
CA GLU A 313 -24.91 35.85 3.11
C GLU A 313 -24.21 34.79 3.99
N THR A 314 -24.66 34.62 5.25
CA THR A 314 -24.11 33.57 6.12
C THR A 314 -24.46 32.14 5.69
N GLU A 315 -25.54 31.93 4.94
CA GLU A 315 -25.91 30.63 4.36
C GLU A 315 -25.02 30.29 3.16
N LEU A 316 -24.68 31.27 2.31
CA LEU A 316 -23.71 31.11 1.23
C LEU A 316 -22.30 30.82 1.76
N ASP A 317 -21.87 31.51 2.84
CA ASP A 317 -20.64 31.18 3.56
C ASP A 317 -20.65 29.71 4.05
N CYS A 318 -21.78 29.23 4.58
CA CYS A 318 -21.95 27.83 5.01
C CYS A 318 -21.84 26.83 3.86
N ASP A 319 -22.50 27.08 2.73
CA ASP A 319 -22.43 26.21 1.54
C ASP A 319 -21.02 26.17 0.92
N TYR A 320 -20.26 27.27 1.02
CA TYR A 320 -18.85 27.33 0.62
C TYR A 320 -17.96 26.47 1.52
N ILE A 321 -18.03 26.63 2.85
CA ILE A 321 -17.19 25.84 3.78
C ILE A 321 -17.55 24.35 3.75
N ASP A 322 -18.82 23.97 3.61
CA ASP A 322 -19.23 22.57 3.43
C ASP A 322 -18.60 21.96 2.16
N SER A 323 -18.57 22.74 1.07
CA SER A 323 -17.93 22.31 -0.18
C SER A 323 -16.42 22.18 -0.04
N ARG A 324 -15.77 23.06 0.76
CA ARG A 324 -14.36 22.95 1.13
C ARG A 324 -14.07 21.74 2.02
N MET A 325 -14.95 21.41 2.97
CA MET A 325 -14.83 20.18 3.77
C MET A 325 -14.97 18.91 2.91
N GLN A 326 -15.86 18.90 1.91
CA GLN A 326 -15.94 17.82 0.92
C GLN A 326 -14.66 17.71 0.07
N GLU A 327 -14.01 18.83 -0.24
CA GLU A 327 -12.71 18.83 -0.94
C GLU A 327 -11.58 18.26 -0.08
N VAL A 328 -11.52 18.59 1.21
CA VAL A 328 -10.51 18.00 2.12
C VAL A 328 -10.63 16.47 2.19
N VAL A 329 -11.83 15.90 2.18
CA VAL A 329 -12.01 14.43 2.10
C VAL A 329 -11.51 13.86 0.76
N LYS A 330 -11.70 14.56 -0.36
CA LYS A 330 -11.14 14.15 -1.66
C LYS A 330 -9.61 14.19 -1.65
N LEU A 331 -9.01 15.22 -1.03
CA LEU A 331 -7.56 15.33 -0.85
C LEU A 331 -7.01 14.20 0.03
N GLN A 332 -7.69 13.86 1.13
CA GLN A 332 -7.31 12.72 1.99
C GLN A 332 -7.30 11.41 1.18
N ILE A 333 -8.37 11.12 0.44
CA ILE A 333 -8.48 9.93 -0.42
C ILE A 333 -7.34 9.90 -1.44
N ALA A 334 -7.10 10.98 -2.18
CA ALA A 334 -6.06 11.04 -3.20
C ALA A 334 -4.63 10.91 -2.63
N ALA A 335 -4.38 11.41 -1.41
CA ALA A 335 -3.10 11.27 -0.73
C ALA A 335 -2.85 9.82 -0.25
N GLU A 336 -3.90 9.12 0.18
CA GLU A 336 -3.83 7.71 0.57
C GLU A 336 -3.72 6.78 -0.65
N GLU A 337 -4.32 7.16 -1.78
CA GLU A 337 -4.11 6.48 -3.07
C GLU A 337 -2.67 6.62 -3.56
N GLU A 338 -2.08 7.83 -3.52
CA GLU A 338 -0.65 8.02 -3.81
C GLU A 338 0.23 7.22 -2.84
N GLY A 339 -0.07 7.25 -1.54
CA GLY A 339 0.68 6.51 -0.53
C GLY A 339 0.68 5.01 -0.77
N ARG A 340 -0.50 4.44 -1.04
CA ARG A 340 -0.67 3.04 -1.46
C ARG A 340 0.20 2.70 -2.67
N GLU A 341 0.08 3.46 -3.76
CA GLU A 341 0.82 3.14 -4.99
C GLU A 341 2.34 3.30 -4.85
N LEU A 342 2.81 4.23 -4.02
CA LEU A 342 4.24 4.35 -3.73
C LEU A 342 4.75 3.16 -2.90
N LEU A 343 3.95 2.65 -1.96
CA LEU A 343 4.26 1.46 -1.18
C LEU A 343 4.20 0.18 -2.03
N GLU A 344 3.21 0.04 -2.94
CA GLU A 344 3.14 -1.07 -3.91
C GLU A 344 4.37 -1.09 -4.83
N ARG A 345 4.76 0.07 -5.37
CA ARG A 345 5.98 0.21 -6.19
C ARG A 345 7.24 -0.13 -5.37
N PHE A 346 7.36 0.38 -4.15
CA PHE A 346 8.49 0.08 -3.27
C PHE A 346 8.59 -1.42 -2.95
N ALA A 347 7.47 -2.08 -2.64
CA ALA A 347 7.44 -3.51 -2.35
C ALA A 347 7.91 -4.35 -3.56
N MET A 348 7.48 -3.99 -4.77
CA MET A 348 7.94 -4.61 -6.02
C MET A 348 9.44 -4.37 -6.24
N ASP A 349 9.90 -3.11 -6.15
CA ASP A 349 11.31 -2.73 -6.27
C ASP A 349 12.22 -3.47 -5.26
N ALA A 350 11.72 -3.71 -4.04
CA ALA A 350 12.44 -4.42 -2.99
C ALA A 350 12.46 -5.94 -3.24
N ALA A 351 11.34 -6.55 -3.67
CA ALA A 351 11.29 -7.96 -4.05
C ALA A 351 12.23 -8.26 -5.23
N ASP A 352 12.18 -7.46 -6.30
CA ASP A 352 13.05 -7.59 -7.47
C ASP A 352 14.54 -7.48 -7.10
N ARG A 353 14.88 -6.60 -6.15
CA ARG A 353 16.25 -6.46 -5.60
C ARG A 353 16.67 -7.68 -4.80
N ALA A 354 15.80 -8.22 -3.94
CA ALA A 354 16.11 -9.40 -3.16
C ALA A 354 16.30 -10.63 -4.06
N ASP A 355 15.47 -10.79 -5.11
CA ASP A 355 15.62 -11.88 -6.09
C ASP A 355 16.84 -11.68 -7.01
N LEU A 356 17.27 -10.43 -7.26
CA LEU A 356 18.52 -10.15 -7.96
C LEU A 356 19.75 -10.47 -7.09
N ILE A 357 19.72 -10.14 -5.79
CA ILE A 357 20.76 -10.52 -4.82
C ILE A 357 20.86 -12.04 -4.75
N HIS A 358 19.73 -12.74 -4.55
CA HIS A 358 19.66 -14.20 -4.47
C HIS A 358 20.32 -14.88 -5.68
N ARG A 359 19.90 -14.53 -6.91
CA ARG A 359 20.46 -15.10 -8.15
C ARG A 359 21.95 -14.81 -8.33
N ASN A 360 22.41 -13.62 -7.95
CA ASN A 360 23.82 -13.22 -8.01
C ASN A 360 24.67 -13.95 -6.95
N THR A 361 24.09 -14.27 -5.79
CA THR A 361 24.72 -15.12 -4.76
C THR A 361 24.77 -16.58 -5.19
N GLU A 362 23.70 -17.12 -5.80
CA GLU A 362 23.69 -18.46 -6.40
C GLU A 362 24.73 -18.58 -7.53
N GLU A 363 24.76 -17.65 -8.48
CA GLU A 363 25.72 -17.65 -9.60
C GLU A 363 27.18 -17.61 -9.11
N ARG A 364 27.49 -16.74 -8.14
CA ARG A 364 28.83 -16.64 -7.55
C ARG A 364 29.20 -17.88 -6.76
N SER A 365 28.31 -18.35 -5.88
CA SER A 365 28.60 -19.49 -5.01
C SER A 365 28.69 -20.81 -5.78
N SER A 366 27.83 -21.05 -6.78
CA SER A 366 27.96 -22.20 -7.70
C SER A 366 29.33 -22.19 -8.37
N LYS A 367 29.73 -21.05 -8.94
CA LYS A 367 31.02 -20.92 -9.61
C LYS A 367 32.22 -21.09 -8.66
N ASP A 368 32.19 -20.45 -7.50
CA ASP A 368 33.28 -20.57 -6.51
C ASP A 368 33.38 -21.99 -5.92
N LEU A 369 32.25 -22.71 -5.87
CA LEU A 369 32.15 -24.10 -5.44
C LEU A 369 32.58 -25.09 -6.55
N GLU A 370 32.29 -24.80 -7.83
CA GLU A 370 32.82 -25.53 -9.00
C GLU A 370 34.35 -25.38 -9.09
N ASP A 371 34.88 -24.17 -8.92
CA ASP A 371 36.34 -23.91 -8.84
C ASP A 371 36.97 -24.63 -7.62
N TRP A 372 36.26 -24.67 -6.48
CA TRP A 372 36.70 -25.40 -5.29
C TRP A 372 36.69 -26.91 -5.51
N GLN A 373 35.63 -27.46 -6.09
CA GLN A 373 35.48 -28.88 -6.38
C GLN A 373 36.54 -29.34 -7.37
N THR A 374 36.75 -28.61 -8.46
CA THR A 374 37.80 -28.89 -9.46
C THR A 374 39.19 -28.91 -8.79
N SER A 375 39.46 -27.96 -7.88
CA SER A 375 40.70 -27.91 -7.11
C SER A 375 40.83 -29.09 -6.12
N MET A 376 39.73 -29.52 -5.51
CA MET A 376 39.68 -30.64 -4.58
C MET A 376 39.87 -31.98 -5.30
N GLU A 377 39.21 -32.20 -6.43
CA GLU A 377 39.39 -33.37 -7.29
C GLU A 377 40.84 -33.47 -7.81
N GLN A 378 41.46 -32.34 -8.17
CA GLN A 378 42.88 -32.29 -8.53
C GLN A 378 43.80 -32.64 -7.33
N LEU A 379 43.46 -32.21 -6.11
CA LEU A 379 44.22 -32.56 -4.91
C LEU A 379 44.04 -34.04 -4.51
N GLU A 380 42.83 -34.59 -4.63
CA GLU A 380 42.56 -36.00 -4.32
C GLU A 380 43.21 -36.95 -5.34
N THR A 381 43.20 -36.60 -6.63
CA THR A 381 43.93 -37.37 -7.66
C THR A 381 45.45 -37.29 -7.47
N SER A 382 46.00 -36.11 -7.16
CA SER A 382 47.42 -35.98 -6.80
C SER A 382 47.78 -36.71 -5.50
N LYS A 383 46.87 -36.77 -4.53
CA LYS A 383 47.08 -37.54 -3.30
C LYS A 383 47.10 -39.04 -3.59
N LEU A 384 46.14 -39.53 -4.38
CA LEU A 384 46.07 -40.95 -4.76
C LEU A 384 47.32 -41.38 -5.55
N GLU A 385 47.87 -40.51 -6.41
CA GLU A 385 49.17 -40.73 -7.06
C GLU A 385 50.32 -40.86 -6.04
N VAL A 386 50.41 -39.95 -5.06
CA VAL A 386 51.44 -39.96 -4.00
C VAL A 386 51.28 -41.15 -3.05
N ASP A 387 50.06 -41.55 -2.70
CA ASP A 387 49.78 -42.72 -1.86
C ASP A 387 50.19 -44.03 -2.58
N ILE A 388 50.00 -44.11 -3.91
CA ILE A 388 50.51 -45.20 -4.76
C ILE A 388 52.04 -45.18 -4.82
N GLU A 389 52.69 -44.03 -5.07
CA GLU A 389 54.16 -43.93 -5.04
C GLU A 389 54.73 -44.34 -3.67
N ALA A 390 54.09 -43.92 -2.58
CA ALA A 390 54.51 -44.25 -1.21
C ALA A 390 54.37 -45.74 -0.90
N LYS A 391 53.27 -46.39 -1.33
CA LYS A 391 53.11 -47.84 -1.20
C LYS A 391 54.17 -48.59 -2.01
N LEU A 392 54.39 -48.22 -3.27
CA LEU A 392 55.42 -48.82 -4.13
C LEU A 392 56.84 -48.67 -3.56
N ILE A 393 57.16 -47.52 -2.95
CA ILE A 393 58.46 -47.26 -2.31
C ILE A 393 58.60 -48.01 -0.98
N SER A 394 57.53 -48.15 -0.20
CA SER A 394 57.52 -49.00 1.00
C SER A 394 57.74 -50.47 0.66
N ASP A 395 57.05 -50.97 -0.38
CA ASP A 395 57.17 -52.36 -0.82
C ASP A 395 58.58 -52.63 -1.38
N ALA A 396 59.12 -51.71 -2.18
CA ALA A 396 60.49 -51.77 -2.66
C ALA A 396 61.53 -51.72 -1.52
N HIS A 397 61.28 -51.01 -0.42
CA HIS A 397 62.14 -51.02 0.77
C HIS A 397 62.10 -52.40 1.45
N SER A 398 60.90 -52.93 1.72
CA SER A 398 60.75 -54.24 2.38
C SER A 398 61.35 -55.41 1.57
N ALA A 399 61.25 -55.35 0.23
CA ALA A 399 61.89 -56.31 -0.66
C ALA A 399 63.43 -56.16 -0.67
N LEU A 400 63.94 -54.93 -0.51
CA LEU A 400 65.38 -54.67 -0.39
C LEU A 400 65.93 -55.21 0.93
N ASP A 401 65.26 -54.95 2.05
CA ASP A 401 65.63 -55.44 3.38
C ASP A 401 65.66 -56.98 3.41
N SER A 402 64.61 -57.61 2.87
CA SER A 402 64.50 -59.07 2.74
C SER A 402 65.66 -59.64 1.91
N SER A 403 65.92 -59.03 0.74
CA SER A 403 67.03 -59.43 -0.15
C SER A 403 68.43 -59.18 0.44
N ILE A 404 68.56 -58.32 1.46
CA ILE A 404 69.84 -58.10 2.17
C ILE A 404 70.01 -59.17 3.26
N GLU A 405 68.98 -59.46 4.05
CA GLU A 405 69.08 -60.49 5.10
C GLU A 405 69.29 -61.89 4.49
N ASP A 406 68.57 -62.24 3.41
CA ASP A 406 68.75 -63.51 2.69
C ASP A 406 70.19 -63.69 2.17
N LEU A 407 70.83 -62.62 1.68
CA LEU A 407 72.21 -62.67 1.15
C LEU A 407 73.28 -62.75 2.24
N VAL A 408 72.97 -62.31 3.47
CA VAL A 408 73.92 -62.24 4.60
C VAL A 408 73.75 -63.42 5.56
N LYS A 409 72.61 -64.12 5.50
CA LYS A 409 72.24 -65.25 6.37
C LYS A 409 73.29 -66.36 6.44
N ASP A 410 73.71 -66.90 5.30
CA ASP A 410 74.67 -68.01 5.24
C ASP A 410 76.02 -67.63 5.89
N ASP A 411 76.54 -66.44 5.57
CA ASP A 411 77.78 -65.90 6.17
C ASP A 411 77.60 -65.65 7.69
N ARG A 412 76.43 -65.17 8.12
CA ARG A 412 76.09 -64.93 9.55
C ARG A 412 76.09 -66.24 10.35
N GLU A 413 75.48 -67.31 9.83
CA GLU A 413 75.43 -68.62 10.49
C GLU A 413 76.82 -69.29 10.58
N VAL A 414 77.67 -69.13 9.55
CA VAL A 414 79.07 -69.60 9.56
C VAL A 414 79.88 -68.95 10.69
N VAL A 415 79.75 -67.63 10.90
CA VAL A 415 80.47 -66.91 11.97
C VAL A 415 80.13 -67.43 13.37
N GLU A 416 78.86 -67.72 13.64
CA GLU A 416 78.46 -68.25 14.96
C GLU A 416 78.90 -69.72 15.16
N GLY A 417 78.90 -70.53 14.09
CA GLY A 417 79.45 -71.88 14.10
C GLY A 417 80.95 -71.92 14.42
N LEU A 418 81.73 -70.99 13.87
CA LEU A 418 83.17 -70.88 14.10
C LEU A 418 83.51 -70.46 15.54
N ARG A 419 82.78 -69.49 16.13
CA ARG A 419 82.95 -69.11 17.54
C ARG A 419 82.72 -70.27 18.51
N LYS A 420 81.78 -71.17 18.22
CA LYS A 420 81.51 -72.36 19.05
C LYS A 420 82.65 -73.40 18.98
N LYS A 421 83.36 -73.51 17.85
CA LYS A 421 84.58 -74.34 17.70
C LYS A 421 85.81 -73.73 18.39
N GLN A 422 85.92 -72.40 18.45
CA GLN A 422 87.04 -71.70 19.10
C GLN A 422 87.21 -72.11 20.57
N VAL A 423 86.10 -72.29 21.30
CA VAL A 423 86.11 -72.66 22.74
C VAL A 423 86.52 -74.12 22.98
N THR A 424 86.32 -75.01 22.01
CA THR A 424 86.76 -76.42 22.10
C THR A 424 88.25 -76.56 21.78
N LEU A 425 88.72 -75.93 20.70
CA LEU A 425 90.14 -75.94 20.29
C LEU A 425 91.08 -75.35 21.34
N ALA A 426 90.61 -74.43 22.19
CA ALA A 426 91.38 -73.86 23.29
C ALA A 426 91.87 -74.89 24.33
N LYS A 427 91.30 -76.11 24.38
CA LYS A 427 91.80 -77.22 25.21
C LYS A 427 92.85 -78.09 24.52
N GLU A 428 92.79 -78.17 23.20
CA GLU A 428 93.72 -78.96 22.37
C GLU A 428 95.02 -78.18 22.12
N LEU A 429 94.97 -76.84 22.26
CA LEU A 429 96.05 -75.89 22.00
C LEU A 429 97.39 -76.19 22.72
N ASP A 430 97.36 -76.76 23.93
CA ASP A 430 98.58 -77.03 24.72
C ASP A 430 99.38 -78.22 24.15
N GLU A 431 98.70 -79.29 23.72
CA GLU A 431 99.32 -80.38 22.93
C GLU A 431 99.70 -79.88 21.53
N LEU A 432 98.86 -79.00 20.95
CA LEU A 432 99.11 -78.36 19.68
C LEU A 432 100.28 -77.36 19.69
N LEU A 433 100.92 -77.00 20.82
CA LEU A 433 102.03 -76.01 20.82
C LEU A 433 103.23 -76.39 19.92
N THR A 434 103.36 -77.67 19.52
CA THR A 434 104.31 -78.10 18.49
C THR A 434 103.76 -78.00 17.06
N LEU A 435 102.45 -78.14 16.88
CA LEU A 435 101.71 -77.87 15.63
C LEU A 435 101.44 -76.36 15.44
N VAL A 436 101.52 -75.54 16.48
CA VAL A 436 101.24 -74.10 16.45
C VAL A 436 102.11 -73.39 15.42
N ARG A 437 103.39 -73.77 15.25
CA ARG A 437 104.25 -73.22 14.18
C ARG A 437 103.83 -73.60 12.75
N LEU A 438 103.02 -74.64 12.61
CA LEU A 438 102.37 -75.00 11.34
C LEU A 438 101.04 -74.25 11.18
N LYS A 439 100.26 -74.15 12.27
CA LYS A 439 98.99 -73.41 12.33
C LYS A 439 99.17 -71.89 12.32
N GLU A 440 100.31 -71.32 12.67
CA GLU A 440 100.60 -69.87 12.57
C GLU A 440 100.52 -69.41 11.10
N ALA A 441 101.00 -70.24 10.16
CA ALA A 441 100.83 -69.98 8.73
C ALA A 441 99.37 -70.13 8.28
N GLU A 442 98.67 -71.16 8.78
CA GLU A 442 97.24 -71.39 8.48
C GLU A 442 96.32 -70.36 9.15
N ILE A 443 96.72 -69.73 10.27
CA ILE A 443 96.02 -68.63 10.93
C ILE A 443 96.17 -67.37 10.10
N ALA A 444 97.36 -67.06 9.57
CA ALA A 444 97.53 -65.97 8.62
C ALA A 444 96.68 -66.17 7.34
N GLU A 445 96.52 -67.41 6.88
CA GLU A 445 95.61 -67.77 5.78
C GLU A 445 94.12 -67.61 6.16
N ASN A 446 93.72 -68.06 7.35
CA ASN A 446 92.34 -67.92 7.83
C ASN A 446 91.96 -66.46 8.19
N GLU A 447 92.88 -65.66 8.73
CA GLU A 447 92.71 -64.22 8.94
C GLU A 447 92.61 -63.50 7.59
N SER A 448 93.38 -63.94 6.58
CA SER A 448 93.22 -63.45 5.20
C SER A 448 91.84 -63.79 4.62
N LEU A 449 91.32 -65.00 4.87
CA LEU A 449 89.97 -65.43 4.45
C LEU A 449 88.83 -64.73 5.22
N ILE A 450 89.02 -64.44 6.51
CA ILE A 450 88.06 -63.64 7.30
C ILE A 450 88.04 -62.20 6.78
N HIS A 451 89.20 -61.56 6.58
CA HIS A 451 89.30 -60.26 5.92
C HIS A 451 88.93 -60.29 4.42
N GLU A 452 88.79 -61.45 3.79
CA GLU A 452 88.21 -61.62 2.45
C GLU A 452 86.68 -61.60 2.53
N ALA A 453 86.09 -62.29 3.51
CA ALA A 453 84.65 -62.28 3.77
C ALA A 453 84.15 -60.92 4.28
N GLU A 454 84.78 -60.34 5.30
CA GLU A 454 84.45 -59.01 5.84
C GLU A 454 84.54 -57.92 4.76
N ARG A 455 85.51 -58.02 3.84
CA ARG A 455 85.67 -57.11 2.71
C ARG A 455 84.61 -57.33 1.64
N LYS A 456 84.13 -58.56 1.43
CA LYS A 456 82.96 -58.85 0.57
C LYS A 456 81.68 -58.32 1.18
N ILE A 457 81.43 -58.54 2.46
CA ILE A 457 80.28 -58.00 3.20
C ILE A 457 80.31 -56.46 3.17
N SER A 458 81.47 -55.83 3.44
CA SER A 458 81.63 -54.37 3.36
C SER A 458 81.44 -53.84 1.93
N LYS A 459 81.87 -54.59 0.92
CA LYS A 459 81.65 -54.26 -0.49
C LYS A 459 80.17 -54.32 -0.85
N VAL A 460 79.46 -55.39 -0.48
CA VAL A 460 78.01 -55.51 -0.69
C VAL A 460 77.27 -54.40 0.06
N ALA A 461 77.59 -54.15 1.32
CA ALA A 461 77.00 -53.06 2.10
C ALA A 461 77.20 -51.69 1.43
N SER A 462 78.40 -51.38 0.91
CA SER A 462 78.64 -50.13 0.15
C SER A 462 77.94 -50.09 -1.22
N GLU A 463 77.82 -51.21 -1.94
CA GLU A 463 77.05 -51.34 -3.20
C GLU A 463 75.52 -51.24 -3.00
N PHE A 464 75.04 -51.42 -1.76
CA PHE A 464 73.64 -51.22 -1.39
C PHE A 464 73.38 -49.89 -0.67
N GLN A 465 74.37 -49.28 -0.01
CA GLN A 465 74.23 -47.98 0.67
C GLN A 465 73.76 -46.87 -0.27
N GLU A 466 74.26 -46.81 -1.52
CA GLU A 466 73.79 -45.85 -2.52
C GLU A 466 72.31 -46.03 -2.85
N LYS A 467 71.83 -47.29 -2.88
CA LYS A 467 70.42 -47.62 -3.15
C LYS A 467 69.54 -47.26 -1.95
N ILE A 468 69.97 -47.62 -0.74
CA ILE A 468 69.30 -47.30 0.52
C ILE A 468 69.10 -45.78 0.61
N SER A 469 70.17 -44.99 0.50
CA SER A 469 70.06 -43.53 0.58
C SER A 469 69.35 -42.89 -0.61
N SER A 470 69.25 -43.55 -1.76
CA SER A 470 68.35 -43.15 -2.85
C SER A 470 66.87 -43.39 -2.51
N VAL A 471 66.55 -44.49 -1.82
CA VAL A 471 65.19 -44.80 -1.34
C VAL A 471 64.80 -43.90 -0.17
N GLU A 472 65.68 -43.67 0.80
CA GLU A 472 65.48 -42.73 1.91
C GLU A 472 65.19 -41.31 1.40
N MET A 473 65.99 -40.81 0.44
CA MET A 473 65.78 -39.48 -0.17
C MET A 473 64.44 -39.38 -0.90
N LYS A 474 63.96 -40.47 -1.53
CA LYS A 474 62.61 -40.52 -2.13
C LYS A 474 61.52 -40.53 -1.07
N ARG A 475 61.67 -41.33 0.00
CA ARG A 475 60.73 -41.38 1.13
C ARG A 475 60.56 -40.01 1.79
N ASP A 476 61.65 -39.29 2.00
CA ASP A 476 61.60 -37.97 2.65
C ASP A 476 61.07 -36.88 1.70
N LYS A 477 61.28 -37.01 0.39
CA LYS A 477 60.61 -36.21 -0.64
C LYS A 477 59.10 -36.48 -0.70
N LEU A 478 58.67 -37.74 -0.62
CA LEU A 478 57.26 -38.11 -0.53
C LEU A 478 56.63 -37.53 0.74
N LYS A 479 57.26 -37.71 1.90
CA LYS A 479 56.79 -37.19 3.20
C LYS A 479 56.59 -35.67 3.17
N SER A 480 57.53 -34.93 2.59
CA SER A 480 57.39 -33.48 2.43
C SER A 480 56.35 -33.07 1.37
N SER A 481 56.08 -33.90 0.36
CA SER A 481 54.94 -33.68 -0.54
C SER A 481 53.59 -34.00 0.14
N LEU A 482 53.53 -34.99 1.03
CA LEU A 482 52.33 -35.32 1.80
C LEU A 482 51.92 -34.17 2.71
N SER A 483 52.85 -33.67 3.53
CA SER A 483 52.59 -32.51 4.41
C SER A 483 52.26 -31.22 3.63
N ARG A 484 52.71 -31.11 2.38
CA ARG A 484 52.28 -30.03 1.48
C ARG A 484 50.82 -30.21 1.06
N MET A 485 50.41 -31.40 0.61
CA MET A 485 49.02 -31.70 0.26
C MET A 485 48.06 -31.52 1.46
N ASP A 486 48.49 -31.87 2.67
CA ASP A 486 47.73 -31.59 3.90
C ASP A 486 47.50 -30.08 4.09
N SER A 487 48.54 -29.25 3.89
CA SER A 487 48.38 -27.79 3.95
C SER A 487 47.55 -27.19 2.80
N GLU A 488 47.63 -27.77 1.59
CA GLU A 488 46.78 -27.40 0.45
C GLU A 488 45.30 -27.75 0.74
N ARG A 489 45.04 -28.87 1.44
CA ARG A 489 43.71 -29.27 1.91
C ARG A 489 43.15 -28.33 2.99
N GLU A 490 43.96 -27.89 3.94
CA GLU A 490 43.57 -26.88 4.94
C GLU A 490 43.19 -25.54 4.28
N VAL A 491 43.92 -25.13 3.24
CA VAL A 491 43.59 -23.94 2.42
C VAL A 491 42.29 -24.13 1.65
N LEU A 492 42.03 -25.31 1.05
CA LEU A 492 40.76 -25.59 0.37
C LEU A 492 39.57 -25.65 1.34
N SER A 493 39.74 -26.23 2.53
CA SER A 493 38.71 -26.15 3.58
C SER A 493 38.45 -24.70 3.99
N SER A 494 39.52 -23.89 4.09
CA SER A 494 39.41 -22.46 4.38
C SER A 494 38.80 -21.64 3.24
N LYS A 495 38.82 -22.12 1.98
CA LYS A 495 38.05 -21.54 0.87
C LYS A 495 36.57 -21.88 1.04
N LYS A 496 36.24 -23.16 1.26
CA LYS A 496 34.86 -23.64 1.43
C LYS A 496 34.12 -22.89 2.52
N ASN A 497 34.68 -22.79 3.72
CA ASN A 497 34.04 -22.11 4.85
C ASN A 497 33.71 -20.63 4.53
N LYS A 498 34.50 -19.95 3.69
CA LYS A 498 34.26 -18.56 3.27
C LYS A 498 33.14 -18.44 2.23
N ILE A 499 32.95 -19.46 1.39
CA ILE A 499 31.81 -19.53 0.46
C ILE A 499 30.52 -19.69 1.27
N GLU A 500 30.53 -20.59 2.28
CA GLU A 500 29.40 -20.81 3.19
C GLU A 500 29.08 -19.55 4.02
N GLU A 501 30.09 -18.85 4.54
CA GLU A 501 29.95 -17.56 5.24
C GLU A 501 29.36 -16.45 4.33
N PHE A 502 29.84 -16.34 3.08
CA PHE A 502 29.32 -15.38 2.10
C PHE A 502 27.85 -15.66 1.72
N VAL A 503 27.50 -16.93 1.47
CA VAL A 503 26.12 -17.34 1.15
C VAL A 503 25.19 -16.98 2.31
N SER A 504 25.53 -17.39 3.54
CA SER A 504 24.69 -17.11 4.72
C SER A 504 24.48 -15.61 4.95
N LEU A 505 25.50 -14.78 4.72
CA LEU A 505 25.40 -13.32 4.87
C LEU A 505 24.45 -12.69 3.83
N GLU A 506 24.56 -13.06 2.55
CA GLU A 506 23.71 -12.50 1.49
C GLU A 506 22.29 -13.11 1.48
N GLU A 507 22.12 -14.36 1.94
CA GLU A 507 20.80 -14.94 2.22
C GLU A 507 20.06 -14.16 3.32
N GLN A 508 20.74 -13.78 4.41
CA GLN A 508 20.14 -12.95 5.45
C GLN A 508 19.74 -11.57 4.92
N LYS A 509 20.53 -10.95 4.03
CA LYS A 509 20.15 -9.69 3.37
C LYS A 509 18.94 -9.87 2.45
N CYS A 510 18.90 -10.95 1.66
CA CYS A 510 17.76 -11.29 0.83
C CYS A 510 16.47 -11.46 1.67
N PHE A 511 16.57 -12.14 2.81
CA PHE A 511 15.47 -12.29 3.76
C PHE A 511 15.00 -10.94 4.31
N ASN A 512 15.91 -10.11 4.84
CA ASN A 512 15.57 -8.79 5.39
C ASN A 512 14.87 -7.89 4.36
N ILE A 513 15.35 -7.89 3.11
CA ILE A 513 14.75 -7.09 2.03
C ILE A 513 13.37 -7.63 1.63
N LYS A 514 13.15 -8.95 1.65
CA LYS A 514 11.82 -9.58 1.44
C LYS A 514 10.86 -9.29 2.59
N GLU A 515 11.33 -9.21 3.83
CA GLU A 515 10.52 -8.76 4.97
C GLU A 515 10.09 -7.30 4.80
N LEU A 516 11.00 -6.39 4.46
CA LEU A 516 10.68 -4.99 4.17
C LEU A 516 9.70 -4.84 2.99
N ALA A 517 9.82 -5.67 1.95
CA ALA A 517 8.88 -5.70 0.83
C ALA A 517 7.46 -6.13 1.27
N ASN A 518 7.37 -7.20 2.07
CA ASN A 518 6.08 -7.70 2.59
C ASN A 518 5.42 -6.69 3.53
N VAL A 519 6.17 -6.04 4.42
CA VAL A 519 5.65 -5.00 5.32
C VAL A 519 5.12 -3.80 4.53
N ALA A 520 5.84 -3.33 3.51
CA ALA A 520 5.35 -2.25 2.64
C ALA A 520 4.09 -2.65 1.85
N LEU A 521 4.01 -3.91 1.40
CA LEU A 521 2.84 -4.45 0.71
C LEU A 521 1.62 -4.57 1.63
N ASP A 522 1.80 -4.93 2.90
CA ASP A 522 0.72 -4.97 3.89
C ASP A 522 0.29 -3.55 4.32
N GLU A 523 1.22 -2.60 4.46
CA GLU A 523 0.88 -1.18 4.61
C GLU A 523 0.04 -0.67 3.43
N ALA A 524 0.41 -1.01 2.19
CA ALA A 524 -0.40 -0.68 1.02
C ALA A 524 -1.83 -1.29 1.08
N LYS A 525 -1.99 -2.53 1.54
CA LYS A 525 -3.33 -3.13 1.77
C LYS A 525 -4.13 -2.37 2.84
N THR A 526 -3.49 -1.84 3.88
CA THR A 526 -4.21 -0.99 4.85
C THR A 526 -4.71 0.30 4.19
N TYR A 527 -3.90 0.96 3.34
CA TYR A 527 -4.33 2.13 2.58
C TYR A 527 -5.42 1.81 1.56
N GLN A 528 -5.34 0.68 0.84
CA GLN A 528 -6.41 0.18 -0.05
C GLN A 528 -7.76 0.09 0.68
N ASN A 529 -7.77 -0.48 1.89
CA ASN A 529 -8.97 -0.62 2.71
C ASN A 529 -9.48 0.74 3.23
N LEU A 530 -8.59 1.61 3.71
CA LEU A 530 -8.93 2.97 4.16
C LEU A 530 -9.55 3.81 3.04
N VAL A 531 -8.95 3.80 1.84
CA VAL A 531 -9.46 4.47 0.63
C VAL A 531 -10.86 3.98 0.26
N GLY A 532 -11.10 2.66 0.34
CA GLY A 532 -12.41 2.07 0.10
C GLY A 532 -13.47 2.65 1.05
N LEU A 533 -13.23 2.56 2.36
CA LEU A 533 -14.13 3.07 3.39
C LEU A 533 -14.40 4.58 3.24
N ARG A 534 -13.36 5.38 2.98
CA ARG A 534 -13.53 6.84 2.79
C ARG A 534 -14.33 7.18 1.54
N LYS A 535 -14.18 6.43 0.44
CA LYS A 535 -14.99 6.63 -0.78
C LYS A 535 -16.46 6.31 -0.53
N GLU A 536 -16.77 5.27 0.24
CA GLU A 536 -18.16 4.94 0.61
C GLU A 536 -18.78 6.06 1.47
N LEU A 537 -18.08 6.49 2.52
CA LEU A 537 -18.51 7.56 3.43
C LEU A 537 -18.68 8.91 2.69
N ALA A 538 -17.75 9.27 1.80
CA ALA A 538 -17.85 10.47 0.96
C ALA A 538 -19.05 10.40 0.00
N SER A 539 -19.34 9.23 -0.57
CA SER A 539 -20.50 9.02 -1.44
C SER A 539 -21.82 9.18 -0.68
N SER A 540 -21.87 8.72 0.58
CA SER A 540 -23.00 8.91 1.48
C SER A 540 -23.31 10.39 1.74
N ILE A 541 -22.27 11.20 2.02
CA ILE A 541 -22.40 12.65 2.23
C ILE A 541 -22.94 13.36 0.98
N ILE A 542 -22.39 13.04 -0.19
CA ILE A 542 -22.81 13.65 -1.46
C ILE A 542 -24.29 13.33 -1.72
N LYS A 543 -24.68 12.05 -1.63
CA LYS A 543 -26.07 11.62 -1.80
C LYS A 543 -27.01 12.31 -0.81
N SER A 544 -26.63 12.43 0.45
CA SER A 544 -27.47 13.10 1.45
C SER A 544 -27.64 14.60 1.18
N ARG A 545 -26.61 15.28 0.64
CA ARG A 545 -26.73 16.69 0.19
C ARG A 545 -27.64 16.80 -1.03
N GLU A 546 -27.52 15.88 -1.99
CA GLU A 546 -28.38 15.81 -3.18
C GLU A 546 -29.85 15.57 -2.81
N ASP A 547 -30.15 14.55 -2.00
CA ASP A 547 -31.51 14.24 -1.54
C ASP A 547 -32.16 15.44 -0.82
N LYS A 548 -31.39 16.13 0.06
CA LYS A 548 -31.84 17.36 0.74
C LYS A 548 -32.16 18.49 -0.25
N VAL A 549 -31.31 18.71 -1.27
CA VAL A 549 -31.48 19.77 -2.28
C VAL A 549 -32.65 19.46 -3.23
N GLN A 550 -32.87 18.19 -3.60
CA GLN A 550 -34.03 17.80 -4.39
C GLN A 550 -35.34 18.02 -3.62
N LEU A 551 -35.37 17.69 -2.32
CA LEU A 551 -36.54 17.93 -1.48
C LEU A 551 -36.91 19.41 -1.37
N VAL A 552 -35.92 20.31 -1.18
CA VAL A 552 -36.15 21.77 -1.22
C VAL A 552 -36.78 22.18 -2.56
N LYS A 553 -36.22 21.76 -3.69
CA LYS A 553 -36.74 22.11 -5.03
C LYS A 553 -38.16 21.57 -5.28
N THR A 554 -38.51 20.40 -4.74
CA THR A 554 -39.88 19.90 -4.81
C THR A 554 -40.84 20.71 -3.93
N GLU A 555 -40.39 21.11 -2.74
CA GLU A 555 -41.18 21.93 -1.80
C GLU A 555 -41.45 23.33 -2.38
N GLU A 556 -40.42 23.99 -2.92
CA GLU A 556 -40.52 25.27 -3.63
C GLU A 556 -41.53 25.21 -4.78
N LYS A 557 -41.41 24.21 -5.68
CA LYS A 557 -42.32 24.04 -6.82
C LYS A 557 -43.78 23.80 -6.41
N ILE A 558 -44.01 23.05 -5.33
CA ILE A 558 -45.38 22.80 -4.83
C ILE A 558 -45.94 24.09 -4.19
N LEU A 559 -45.13 24.89 -3.52
CA LEU A 559 -45.53 26.21 -2.98
C LEU A 559 -45.89 27.20 -4.10
N GLU A 560 -45.16 27.21 -5.22
CA GLU A 560 -45.53 27.96 -6.43
C GLU A 560 -46.89 27.50 -6.99
N GLU A 561 -47.13 26.19 -7.09
CA GLU A 561 -48.42 25.62 -7.52
C GLU A 561 -49.56 26.05 -6.58
N ILE A 562 -49.36 26.02 -5.26
CA ILE A 562 -50.33 26.49 -4.24
C ILE A 562 -50.61 28.00 -4.40
N GLN A 563 -49.58 28.82 -4.64
CA GLN A 563 -49.76 30.27 -4.83
C GLN A 563 -50.60 30.57 -6.08
N VAL A 564 -50.36 29.87 -7.18
CA VAL A 564 -51.16 30.00 -8.42
C VAL A 564 -52.62 29.61 -8.18
N LEU A 565 -52.88 28.50 -7.49
CA LEU A 565 -54.26 28.08 -7.17
C LEU A 565 -54.98 29.07 -6.24
N ARG A 566 -54.30 29.57 -5.21
CA ARG A 566 -54.83 30.63 -4.33
C ARG A 566 -55.16 31.92 -5.09
N GLN A 567 -54.36 32.27 -6.11
CA GLN A 567 -54.67 33.40 -7.00
C GLN A 567 -55.84 33.13 -7.96
N GLN A 568 -56.08 31.87 -8.37
CA GLN A 568 -57.27 31.50 -9.11
C GLN A 568 -58.53 31.58 -8.24
N ILE A 569 -58.46 31.14 -6.97
CA ILE A 569 -59.55 31.26 -5.98
C ILE A 569 -59.91 32.72 -5.73
N SER A 570 -58.93 33.62 -5.53
CA SER A 570 -59.21 35.05 -5.34
C SER A 570 -59.86 35.67 -6.58
N THR A 571 -59.39 35.32 -7.79
CA THR A 571 -59.97 35.77 -9.06
C THR A 571 -61.41 35.27 -9.25
N ALA A 572 -61.67 34.00 -8.92
CA ALA A 572 -63.01 33.41 -8.94
C ALA A 572 -63.96 34.10 -7.94
N ARG A 573 -63.47 34.44 -6.73
CA ARG A 573 -64.23 35.17 -5.71
C ARG A 573 -64.61 36.58 -6.15
N THR A 574 -63.72 37.33 -6.79
CA THR A 574 -64.04 38.66 -7.37
C THR A 574 -65.12 38.53 -8.46
N LYS A 575 -64.96 37.57 -9.38
CA LYS A 575 -65.97 37.28 -10.42
C LYS A 575 -67.32 36.88 -9.81
N LEU A 576 -67.34 36.13 -8.71
CA LEU A 576 -68.56 35.75 -8.00
C LEU A 576 -69.30 36.97 -7.43
N GLN A 577 -68.57 37.97 -6.94
CA GLN A 577 -69.13 39.23 -6.45
C GLN A 577 -69.75 40.07 -7.59
N GLU A 578 -69.11 40.14 -8.76
CA GLU A 578 -69.63 40.82 -9.96
C GLU A 578 -70.88 40.13 -10.53
N LEU A 579 -70.88 38.80 -10.60
CA LEU A 579 -72.05 38.01 -11.01
C LEU A 579 -73.20 38.18 -9.99
N SER A 580 -72.89 38.29 -8.70
CA SER A 580 -73.91 38.48 -7.65
C SER A 580 -74.53 39.88 -7.68
N SER A 581 -73.76 40.94 -7.94
CA SER A 581 -74.31 42.31 -8.05
C SER A 581 -75.16 42.49 -9.32
N THR A 582 -74.73 41.93 -10.45
CA THR A 582 -75.51 41.92 -11.68
C THR A 582 -76.79 41.07 -11.55
N ARG A 583 -76.76 39.97 -10.80
CA ARG A 583 -77.97 39.19 -10.44
C ARG A 583 -79.02 40.03 -9.73
N VAL A 584 -78.60 40.81 -8.74
CA VAL A 584 -79.50 41.70 -7.99
C VAL A 584 -80.09 42.79 -8.90
N SER A 585 -79.29 43.36 -9.82
CA SER A 585 -79.78 44.35 -10.80
C SER A 585 -80.86 43.76 -11.73
N ILE A 586 -80.61 42.57 -12.29
CA ILE A 586 -81.57 41.90 -13.19
C ILE A 586 -82.86 41.52 -12.43
N GLN A 587 -82.76 41.08 -11.18
CA GLN A 587 -83.91 40.79 -10.33
C GLN A 587 -84.75 42.06 -10.06
N GLN A 588 -84.11 43.21 -9.82
CA GLN A 588 -84.80 44.50 -9.67
C GLN A 588 -85.53 44.90 -10.95
N ASP A 589 -84.90 44.77 -12.12
CA ASP A 589 -85.54 45.03 -13.43
C ASP A 589 -86.77 44.12 -13.64
N ILE A 590 -86.65 42.82 -13.34
CA ILE A 590 -87.76 41.85 -13.42
C ILE A 590 -88.93 42.29 -12.54
N ASP A 591 -88.69 42.73 -11.31
CA ASP A 591 -89.75 43.12 -10.38
C ASP A 591 -90.36 44.50 -10.73
N LEU A 592 -89.59 45.42 -11.32
CA LEU A 592 -90.09 46.65 -11.95
C LEU A 592 -91.00 46.34 -13.16
N PHE A 593 -90.61 45.41 -14.04
CA PHE A 593 -91.45 44.99 -15.16
C PHE A 593 -92.75 44.34 -14.67
N LYS A 594 -92.69 43.43 -13.68
CA LYS A 594 -93.89 42.86 -13.03
C LYS A 594 -94.81 43.95 -12.48
N GLN A 595 -94.26 44.96 -11.79
CA GLN A 595 -95.04 46.06 -11.24
C GLN A 595 -95.74 46.87 -12.35
N ARG A 596 -95.05 47.14 -13.46
CA ARG A 596 -95.62 47.87 -14.61
C ARG A 596 -96.69 47.06 -15.33
N ILE A 597 -96.47 45.75 -15.53
CA ILE A 597 -97.47 44.82 -16.11
C ILE A 597 -98.72 44.78 -15.21
N ALA A 598 -98.55 44.60 -13.90
CA ALA A 598 -99.65 44.56 -12.93
C ALA A 598 -100.40 45.90 -12.78
N PHE A 599 -99.78 47.03 -13.12
CA PHE A 599 -100.48 48.32 -13.27
C PHE A 599 -101.38 48.33 -14.51
N VAL A 600 -100.86 47.92 -15.67
CA VAL A 600 -101.65 47.87 -16.91
C VAL A 600 -102.81 46.88 -16.81
N ASP A 601 -102.61 45.72 -16.17
CA ASP A 601 -103.67 44.73 -15.98
C ASP A 601 -104.82 45.19 -15.07
N LYS A 602 -104.58 46.20 -14.21
CA LYS A 602 -105.64 46.87 -13.44
C LYS A 602 -106.31 47.98 -14.27
N ARG A 603 -105.53 48.81 -14.97
CA ARG A 603 -106.04 49.97 -15.71
C ARG A 603 -106.75 49.60 -17.03
N GLY A 604 -106.38 48.49 -17.66
CA GLY A 604 -106.98 48.01 -18.91
C GLY A 604 -108.50 47.76 -18.82
N PRO A 605 -108.98 46.96 -17.84
CA PRO A 605 -110.41 46.77 -17.58
C PRO A 605 -111.17 48.06 -17.25
N GLU A 606 -110.55 49.00 -16.54
CA GLU A 606 -111.13 50.32 -16.25
C GLU A 606 -111.33 51.14 -17.53
N LEU A 607 -110.29 51.28 -18.36
CA LEU A 607 -110.38 51.97 -19.65
C LEU A 607 -111.40 51.30 -20.58
N GLU A 608 -111.51 49.98 -20.57
CA GLU A 608 -112.51 49.24 -21.35
C GLU A 608 -113.95 49.52 -20.86
N ALA A 609 -114.14 49.75 -19.56
CA ALA A 609 -115.42 50.18 -18.98
C ALA A 609 -115.73 51.66 -19.30
N GLU A 610 -114.75 52.56 -19.13
CA GLU A 610 -114.85 53.98 -19.48
C GLU A 610 -115.21 54.15 -20.97
N LYS A 611 -114.56 53.39 -21.86
CA LYS A 611 -114.86 53.34 -23.30
C LYS A 611 -116.31 52.94 -23.56
N LYS A 612 -116.83 51.94 -22.85
CA LYS A 612 -118.22 51.47 -22.99
C LYS A 612 -119.21 52.54 -22.53
N VAL A 613 -118.92 53.27 -21.46
CA VAL A 613 -119.74 54.41 -20.99
C VAL A 613 -119.70 55.58 -21.97
N ALA A 614 -118.52 55.93 -22.51
CA ALA A 614 -118.37 56.95 -23.55
C ALA A 614 -119.11 56.59 -24.84
N ALA A 615 -119.09 55.32 -25.26
CA ALA A 615 -119.83 54.84 -26.42
C ALA A 615 -121.35 54.83 -26.18
N ALA A 616 -121.82 54.38 -25.00
CA ALA A 616 -123.24 54.36 -24.65
C ALA A 616 -123.85 55.78 -24.56
N SER A 617 -123.07 56.75 -24.10
CA SER A 617 -123.43 58.19 -24.11
C SER A 617 -123.26 58.85 -25.49
N ARG A 618 -122.95 58.09 -26.55
CA ARG A 618 -122.72 58.54 -27.94
C ARG A 618 -121.53 59.50 -28.13
N ASN A 619 -120.63 59.61 -27.15
CA ASN A 619 -119.39 60.37 -27.28
C ASN A 619 -118.29 59.53 -27.97
N PHE A 620 -118.48 59.28 -29.26
CA PHE A 620 -117.58 58.44 -30.07
C PHE A 620 -116.15 58.98 -30.17
N LYS A 621 -115.94 60.29 -30.03
CA LYS A 621 -114.58 60.88 -30.00
C LYS A 621 -113.82 60.45 -28.76
N GLU A 622 -114.44 60.54 -27.58
CA GLU A 622 -113.82 60.15 -26.33
C GLU A 622 -113.67 58.62 -26.23
N ALA A 623 -114.66 57.85 -26.69
CA ALA A 623 -114.52 56.40 -26.81
C ALA A 623 -113.34 56.00 -27.73
N GLY A 624 -113.12 56.74 -28.83
CA GLY A 624 -111.95 56.56 -29.70
C GLY A 624 -110.63 56.91 -29.02
N ARG A 625 -110.58 58.00 -28.23
CA ARG A 625 -109.41 58.41 -27.44
C ARG A 625 -109.03 57.34 -26.40
N ILE A 626 -110.00 56.88 -25.62
CA ILE A 626 -109.83 55.84 -24.60
C ILE A 626 -109.41 54.50 -25.24
N ALA A 627 -109.96 54.15 -26.40
CA ALA A 627 -109.54 52.96 -27.15
C ALA A 627 -108.07 53.03 -27.61
N ALA A 628 -107.60 54.21 -28.02
CA ALA A 628 -106.20 54.43 -28.39
C ALA A 628 -105.26 54.38 -27.16
N GLU A 629 -105.69 54.95 -26.03
CA GLU A 629 -104.97 54.87 -24.74
C GLU A 629 -104.82 53.42 -24.28
N ALA A 630 -105.93 52.66 -24.24
CA ALA A 630 -105.93 51.24 -23.87
C ALA A 630 -105.06 50.39 -24.81
N LYS A 631 -105.11 50.63 -26.14
CA LYS A 631 -104.24 49.95 -27.11
C LYS A 631 -102.76 50.27 -26.86
N THR A 632 -102.44 51.53 -26.54
CA THR A 632 -101.07 51.97 -26.28
C THR A 632 -100.51 51.30 -25.03
N LEU A 633 -101.26 51.31 -23.92
CA LEU A 633 -100.87 50.60 -22.69
C LEU A 633 -100.75 49.08 -22.90
N ASN A 634 -101.61 48.48 -23.72
CA ASN A 634 -101.47 47.05 -24.05
C ASN A 634 -100.18 46.76 -24.84
N SER A 635 -99.83 47.58 -25.83
CA SER A 635 -98.55 47.44 -26.53
C SER A 635 -97.34 47.73 -25.64
N GLU A 636 -97.50 48.58 -24.62
CA GLU A 636 -96.48 48.77 -23.58
C GLU A 636 -96.35 47.52 -22.70
N LYS A 637 -97.46 46.91 -22.27
CA LYS A 637 -97.46 45.63 -21.54
C LYS A 637 -96.75 44.54 -22.34
N GLU A 638 -97.06 44.37 -23.62
CA GLU A 638 -96.39 43.41 -24.50
C GLU A 638 -94.88 43.70 -24.61
N SER A 639 -94.47 44.97 -24.66
CA SER A 639 -93.06 45.36 -24.62
C SER A 639 -92.38 45.05 -23.28
N MET A 640 -93.04 45.29 -22.15
CA MET A 640 -92.50 44.99 -20.82
C MET A 640 -92.48 43.48 -20.52
N GLN A 641 -93.45 42.72 -21.04
CA GLN A 641 -93.46 41.25 -20.98
C GLN A 641 -92.24 40.68 -21.70
N ASN A 642 -92.01 41.08 -22.96
CA ASN A 642 -90.82 40.64 -23.72
C ASN A 642 -89.49 41.01 -23.03
N LYS A 643 -89.42 42.17 -22.37
CA LYS A 643 -88.24 42.56 -21.55
C LYS A 643 -88.09 41.71 -20.30
N MET A 644 -89.18 41.42 -19.59
CA MET A 644 -89.18 40.56 -18.42
C MET A 644 -88.74 39.14 -18.79
N ASP A 645 -89.26 38.57 -19.87
CA ASP A 645 -88.91 37.21 -20.31
C ASP A 645 -87.43 37.14 -20.74
N GLN A 646 -86.92 38.16 -21.43
CA GLN A 646 -85.48 38.27 -21.73
C GLN A 646 -84.62 38.44 -20.47
N ALA A 647 -85.09 39.20 -19.47
CA ALA A 647 -84.39 39.38 -18.21
C ALA A 647 -84.37 38.07 -17.38
N VAL A 648 -85.46 37.29 -17.40
CA VAL A 648 -85.52 35.95 -16.78
C VAL A 648 -84.55 34.98 -17.44
N LEU A 649 -84.48 34.95 -18.79
CA LEU A 649 -83.48 34.13 -19.50
C LEU A 649 -82.03 34.56 -19.19
N ASN A 650 -81.79 35.87 -19.06
CA ASN A 650 -80.48 36.38 -18.65
C ASN A 650 -80.14 35.97 -17.20
N LEU A 651 -81.13 35.99 -16.30
CA LEU A 651 -80.97 35.57 -14.90
C LEU A 651 -80.70 34.07 -14.78
N GLU A 652 -81.41 33.22 -15.52
CA GLU A 652 -81.20 31.76 -15.54
C GLU A 652 -79.78 31.42 -16.04
N LYS A 653 -79.32 32.09 -17.10
CA LYS A 653 -77.93 31.95 -17.56
C LYS A 653 -76.93 32.38 -16.48
N LEU A 654 -77.17 33.54 -15.84
CA LEU A 654 -76.29 34.09 -14.82
C LEU A 654 -76.18 33.19 -13.59
N ASP A 655 -77.28 32.55 -13.18
CA ASP A 655 -77.29 31.55 -12.10
C ASP A 655 -76.49 30.30 -12.47
N GLY A 656 -76.48 29.91 -13.76
CA GLY A 656 -75.57 28.90 -14.30
C GLY A 656 -74.10 29.31 -14.23
N ASP A 657 -73.79 30.53 -14.67
CA ASP A 657 -72.43 31.10 -14.62
C ASP A 657 -71.93 31.23 -13.15
N ILE A 658 -72.79 31.62 -12.22
CA ILE A 658 -72.53 31.65 -10.77
C ILE A 658 -72.23 30.25 -10.24
N LYS A 659 -73.08 29.26 -10.54
CA LYS A 659 -72.89 27.88 -10.08
C LYS A 659 -71.58 27.28 -10.59
N SER A 660 -71.26 27.48 -11.88
CA SER A 660 -70.00 27.01 -12.47
C SER A 660 -68.78 27.67 -11.82
N ASN A 661 -68.88 28.93 -11.42
CA ASN A 661 -67.79 29.64 -10.75
C ASN A 661 -67.58 29.14 -9.31
N ILE A 662 -68.66 28.81 -8.59
CA ILE A 662 -68.59 28.21 -7.25
C ILE A 662 -67.94 26.83 -7.31
N SER A 663 -68.33 25.95 -8.25
CA SER A 663 -67.72 24.62 -8.38
C SER A 663 -66.23 24.69 -8.70
N MET A 664 -65.82 25.55 -9.64
CA MET A 664 -64.39 25.79 -9.95
C MET A 664 -63.59 26.29 -8.73
N MET A 665 -64.20 27.14 -7.90
CA MET A 665 -63.56 27.65 -6.69
C MET A 665 -63.38 26.53 -5.64
N GLN A 666 -64.37 25.65 -5.49
CA GLN A 666 -64.31 24.48 -4.60
C GLN A 666 -63.30 23.42 -5.08
N GLU A 667 -63.28 23.11 -6.38
CA GLU A 667 -62.30 22.21 -7.00
C GLU A 667 -60.86 22.71 -6.77
N ASN A 668 -60.64 24.03 -6.86
CA ASN A 668 -59.35 24.64 -6.54
C ASN A 668 -59.03 24.64 -5.04
N GLU A 669 -60.01 24.80 -4.15
CA GLU A 669 -59.83 24.70 -2.69
C GLU A 669 -59.44 23.25 -2.28
N GLU A 670 -60.06 22.23 -2.87
CA GLU A 670 -59.66 20.82 -2.69
C GLU A 670 -58.25 20.53 -3.23
N LEU A 671 -57.90 21.09 -4.39
CA LEU A 671 -56.56 20.92 -4.98
C LEU A 671 -55.46 21.63 -4.17
N VAL A 672 -55.76 22.78 -3.55
CA VAL A 672 -54.85 23.43 -2.59
C VAL A 672 -54.57 22.53 -1.39
N LEU A 673 -55.59 21.92 -0.79
CA LEU A 673 -55.41 21.00 0.35
C LEU A 673 -54.58 19.76 -0.02
N LEU A 674 -54.78 19.21 -1.22
CA LEU A 674 -53.96 18.10 -1.73
C LEU A 674 -52.49 18.53 -1.89
N LYS A 675 -52.24 19.71 -2.46
CA LYS A 675 -50.90 20.26 -2.68
C LYS A 675 -50.19 20.64 -1.36
N GLU A 676 -50.93 21.16 -0.39
CA GLU A 676 -50.40 21.43 0.95
C GLU A 676 -49.96 20.14 1.65
N LYS A 677 -50.68 19.02 1.44
CA LYS A 677 -50.22 17.69 1.88
C LYS A 677 -49.00 17.18 1.12
N GLU A 678 -48.90 17.39 -0.20
CA GLU A 678 -47.69 17.06 -0.98
C GLU A 678 -46.47 17.84 -0.48
N ALA A 679 -46.61 19.14 -0.23
CA ALA A 679 -45.55 19.98 0.35
C ALA A 679 -45.16 19.48 1.74
N ALA A 680 -46.12 19.22 2.62
CA ALA A 680 -45.87 18.71 3.97
C ALA A 680 -45.06 17.39 3.97
N VAL A 681 -45.27 16.50 2.99
CA VAL A 681 -44.46 15.28 2.82
C VAL A 681 -43.02 15.60 2.41
N ALA A 682 -42.80 16.58 1.54
CA ALA A 682 -41.44 17.03 1.17
C ALA A 682 -40.71 17.66 2.37
N THR A 683 -41.38 18.59 3.08
CA THR A 683 -40.85 19.23 4.29
C THR A 683 -40.56 18.20 5.40
N PHE A 684 -41.45 17.22 5.62
CA PHE A 684 -41.27 16.15 6.61
C PHE A 684 -39.99 15.33 6.34
N LYS A 685 -39.79 14.87 5.09
CA LYS A 685 -38.57 14.14 4.71
C LYS A 685 -37.32 15.01 4.87
N ARG A 686 -37.40 16.30 4.50
CA ARG A 686 -36.30 17.26 4.67
C ARG A 686 -35.93 17.47 6.15
N LEU A 687 -36.93 17.56 7.03
CA LEU A 687 -36.72 17.68 8.48
C LEU A 687 -36.10 16.42 9.09
N GLN A 688 -36.51 15.22 8.66
CA GLN A 688 -35.85 13.97 9.07
C GLN A 688 -34.36 13.94 8.68
N LEU A 689 -34.01 14.34 7.45
CA LEU A 689 -32.62 14.44 7.01
C LEU A 689 -31.84 15.49 7.83
N ILE A 690 -32.45 16.62 8.18
CA ILE A 690 -31.83 17.65 9.03
C ILE A 690 -31.58 17.12 10.45
N ALA A 691 -32.56 16.43 11.06
CA ALA A 691 -32.41 15.83 12.39
C ALA A 691 -31.34 14.75 12.44
N ALA A 692 -31.29 13.88 11.43
CA ALA A 692 -30.27 12.84 11.31
C ALA A 692 -28.86 13.42 11.06
N ALA A 693 -28.74 14.46 10.24
CA ALA A 693 -27.49 15.21 10.06
C ALA A 693 -27.00 15.82 11.38
N ALA A 694 -27.87 16.56 12.07
CA ALA A 694 -27.54 17.22 13.33
C ALA A 694 -27.16 16.21 14.44
N ARG A 695 -27.81 15.04 14.50
CA ARG A 695 -27.40 13.94 15.40
C ARG A 695 -26.03 13.36 15.05
N SER A 696 -25.73 13.20 13.76
CA SER A 696 -24.44 12.66 13.30
C SER A 696 -23.30 13.64 13.60
N GLU A 697 -23.47 14.92 13.26
CA GLU A 697 -22.51 15.98 13.61
C GLU A 697 -22.38 16.17 15.13
N ARG A 698 -23.46 15.93 15.91
CA ARG A 698 -23.39 15.90 17.38
C ARG A 698 -22.50 14.79 17.91
N SER A 699 -22.52 13.57 17.34
CA SER A 699 -21.55 12.52 17.74
C SER A 699 -20.11 12.94 17.44
N ALA A 700 -19.86 13.61 16.31
CA ALA A 700 -18.54 14.17 16.03
C ALA A 700 -18.13 15.26 17.02
N ALA A 701 -19.04 16.19 17.36
CA ALA A 701 -18.79 17.20 18.39
C ALA A 701 -18.40 16.54 19.72
N LEU A 702 -19.11 15.49 20.16
CA LEU A 702 -18.77 14.74 21.37
C LEU A 702 -17.39 14.05 21.29
N GLU A 703 -17.08 13.36 20.20
CA GLU A 703 -15.76 12.71 19.98
C GLU A 703 -14.60 13.71 19.87
N LEU A 704 -14.88 14.94 19.44
CA LEU A 704 -13.93 16.05 19.39
C LEU A 704 -13.85 16.85 20.70
N GLY A 705 -14.63 16.48 21.74
CA GLY A 705 -14.65 17.14 23.05
C GLY A 705 -15.46 18.44 23.11
N ASP A 706 -16.24 18.73 22.07
CA ASP A 706 -16.96 19.99 21.86
C ASP A 706 -18.40 19.93 22.41
N LEU A 707 -18.50 20.01 23.74
CA LEU A 707 -19.77 19.93 24.47
C LEU A 707 -20.76 21.06 24.10
N GLU A 708 -20.25 22.26 23.82
CA GLU A 708 -21.06 23.42 23.40
C GLU A 708 -21.79 23.12 22.08
N GLU A 709 -21.06 22.64 21.07
CA GLU A 709 -21.63 22.36 19.75
C GLU A 709 -22.56 21.16 19.81
N SER A 710 -22.20 20.13 20.59
CA SER A 710 -23.07 18.98 20.86
C SER A 710 -24.43 19.38 21.45
N GLU A 711 -24.47 20.39 22.33
CA GLU A 711 -25.72 20.89 22.91
C GLU A 711 -26.54 21.71 21.91
N PHE A 712 -25.90 22.52 21.05
CA PHE A 712 -26.59 23.25 19.98
C PHE A 712 -27.15 22.31 18.90
N LEU A 713 -26.37 21.32 18.46
CA LEU A 713 -26.78 20.32 17.47
C LEU A 713 -27.86 19.37 18.01
N LEU A 714 -27.88 19.09 19.33
CA LEU A 714 -29.00 18.38 19.95
C LEU A 714 -30.31 19.16 19.78
N LYS A 715 -30.31 20.46 20.11
CA LYS A 715 -31.48 21.33 20.00
C LYS A 715 -31.91 21.54 18.54
N GLU A 716 -30.96 21.61 17.60
CA GLU A 716 -31.25 21.71 16.17
C GLU A 716 -31.89 20.41 15.63
N ALA A 717 -31.48 19.23 16.14
CA ALA A 717 -32.16 17.96 15.84
C ALA A 717 -33.56 17.87 16.47
N GLU A 718 -33.68 18.16 17.77
CA GLU A 718 -34.95 18.07 18.51
C GLU A 718 -36.02 19.02 17.93
N ALA A 719 -35.66 20.26 17.57
CA ALA A 719 -36.56 21.21 16.92
C ALA A 719 -36.97 20.79 15.50
N ALA A 720 -36.11 20.07 14.77
CA ALA A 720 -36.47 19.50 13.47
C ALA A 720 -37.46 18.32 13.62
N GLU A 721 -37.27 17.48 14.64
CA GLU A 721 -38.19 16.37 14.95
C GLU A 721 -39.51 16.82 15.57
N GLU A 722 -39.53 17.94 16.28
CA GLU A 722 -40.76 18.58 16.73
C GLU A 722 -41.62 19.03 15.55
N ARG A 723 -41.04 19.81 14.63
CA ARG A 723 -41.73 20.23 13.39
C ARG A 723 -42.14 19.05 12.51
N ALA A 724 -41.34 17.98 12.47
CA ALA A 724 -41.70 16.75 11.77
C ALA A 724 -42.93 16.08 12.40
N ARG A 725 -43.01 16.00 13.73
CA ARG A 725 -44.19 15.48 14.46
C ARG A 725 -45.43 16.39 14.30
N GLU A 726 -45.25 17.71 14.29
CA GLU A 726 -46.32 18.67 14.03
C GLU A 726 -46.94 18.48 12.64
N LEU A 727 -46.11 18.41 11.59
CA LEU A 727 -46.57 18.12 10.22
C LEU A 727 -47.21 16.74 10.11
N GLN A 728 -46.63 15.73 10.77
CA GLN A 728 -47.16 14.37 10.80
C GLN A 728 -48.57 14.31 11.39
N GLY A 729 -48.80 14.99 12.51
CA GLY A 729 -50.11 15.09 13.15
C GLY A 729 -51.10 15.91 12.34
N THR A 730 -50.68 17.06 11.80
CA THR A 730 -51.54 17.98 11.03
C THR A 730 -52.07 17.33 9.75
N TYR A 731 -51.22 16.64 9.00
CA TYR A 731 -51.58 16.07 7.70
C TYR A 731 -51.85 14.55 7.72
N SER A 732 -51.77 13.90 8.89
CA SER A 732 -51.84 12.44 9.04
C SER A 732 -50.89 11.74 8.06
N LEU A 733 -49.58 11.92 8.30
CA LEU A 733 -48.51 11.32 7.49
C LEU A 733 -48.06 9.99 8.11
N ASN A 734 -48.04 8.93 7.29
CA ASN A 734 -47.52 7.63 7.71
C ASN A 734 -45.99 7.64 7.66
N PRO A 735 -45.28 7.25 8.74
CA PRO A 735 -43.82 7.27 8.75
C PRO A 735 -43.22 6.18 7.84
N GLU A 736 -43.95 5.08 7.62
CA GLU A 736 -43.53 3.93 6.81
C GLU A 736 -43.64 4.20 5.30
N ASP A 737 -44.76 4.78 4.85
CA ASP A 737 -45.06 5.11 3.44
C ASP A 737 -44.08 6.10 2.80
N HIS A 738 -43.22 6.72 3.60
CA HIS A 738 -42.39 7.85 3.18
C HIS A 738 -40.91 7.49 2.97
N GLY A 739 -40.53 6.27 3.35
CA GLY A 739 -39.20 5.69 3.16
C GLY A 739 -38.22 6.14 4.25
N ASN A 740 -37.52 5.18 4.86
CA ASN A 740 -36.60 5.48 5.95
C ASN A 740 -35.35 6.24 5.44
N THR A 741 -35.35 7.55 5.70
CA THR A 741 -34.35 8.56 5.32
C THR A 741 -33.07 8.54 6.15
N GLN A 742 -33.06 7.82 7.27
CA GLN A 742 -32.01 7.87 8.32
C GLN A 742 -30.65 7.25 7.91
N LYS A 743 -30.44 6.93 6.63
CA LYS A 743 -29.45 5.93 6.18
C LYS A 743 -28.06 6.46 5.80
N TYR A 744 -27.86 7.77 5.66
CA TYR A 744 -26.71 8.29 4.90
C TYR A 744 -25.86 9.38 5.59
N PHE A 745 -25.74 9.34 6.92
CA PHE A 745 -25.02 10.37 7.67
C PHE A 745 -23.68 9.87 8.23
N SER A 746 -22.62 10.64 7.97
CA SER A 746 -21.25 10.36 8.39
C SER A 746 -20.50 11.69 8.50
N PRO A 747 -19.99 12.10 9.69
CA PRO A 747 -19.50 13.46 9.87
C PRO A 747 -18.17 13.68 9.16
N VAL A 748 -18.09 14.75 8.38
CA VAL A 748 -16.92 15.06 7.54
C VAL A 748 -15.64 15.22 8.38
N ALA A 749 -15.78 15.77 9.59
CA ALA A 749 -14.69 15.97 10.54
C ALA A 749 -14.10 14.68 11.15
N LEU A 750 -14.85 13.57 11.14
CA LEU A 750 -14.37 12.28 11.64
C LEU A 750 -13.70 11.45 10.55
N ILE A 751 -14.18 11.52 9.30
CA ILE A 751 -13.65 10.75 8.17
C ILE A 751 -12.15 11.01 7.95
N THR A 752 -11.70 12.26 8.13
CA THR A 752 -10.28 12.65 7.99
C THR A 752 -9.41 12.25 9.19
N LYS A 753 -10.01 12.14 10.39
CA LYS A 753 -9.30 11.95 11.66
C LYS A 753 -9.24 10.48 12.11
N ILE A 754 -10.29 9.70 11.86
CA ILE A 754 -10.41 8.30 12.28
C ILE A 754 -9.80 7.36 11.23
N SER A 755 -9.25 6.23 11.67
CA SER A 755 -8.69 5.18 10.82
C SER A 755 -9.00 3.79 11.39
N GLY A 756 -8.68 2.73 10.64
CA GLY A 756 -8.80 1.35 11.11
C GLY A 756 -10.25 0.94 11.43
N HIS A 757 -10.42 0.22 12.54
CA HIS A 757 -11.70 -0.41 12.90
C HIS A 757 -12.85 0.59 13.03
N SER A 758 -12.64 1.75 13.66
CA SER A 758 -13.72 2.72 13.89
C SER A 758 -14.15 3.47 12.63
N LEU A 759 -13.29 3.53 11.60
CA LEU A 759 -13.70 3.99 10.27
C LEU A 759 -14.58 2.93 9.58
N ALA A 760 -14.29 1.64 9.78
CA ALA A 760 -15.10 0.55 9.27
C ALA A 760 -16.45 0.44 10.01
N GLU A 761 -16.51 0.73 11.31
CA GLU A 761 -17.76 0.84 12.07
C GLU A 761 -18.64 1.97 11.53
N MET A 762 -18.08 3.17 11.30
CA MET A 762 -18.80 4.30 10.69
C MET A 762 -19.36 3.95 9.30
N ALA A 763 -18.58 3.23 8.48
CA ALA A 763 -19.02 2.74 7.17
C ALA A 763 -20.07 1.62 7.26
N ALA A 764 -20.09 0.84 8.35
CA ALA A 764 -21.14 -0.14 8.62
C ALA A 764 -22.44 0.54 9.10
N PHE A 765 -22.35 1.56 9.97
CA PHE A 765 -23.53 2.32 10.43
C PHE A 765 -24.22 3.09 9.29
N SER A 766 -23.48 3.61 8.32
CA SER A 766 -24.04 4.20 7.07
C SER A 766 -24.51 3.16 6.04
N LYS A 767 -24.41 1.86 6.35
CA LYS A 767 -24.94 0.73 5.55
C LYS A 767 -26.06 -0.04 6.22
N GLN A 768 -26.24 0.08 7.54
CA GLN A 768 -27.24 -0.68 8.29
C GLN A 768 -28.66 -0.32 7.85
N GLN A 769 -29.28 -1.22 7.09
CA GLN A 769 -30.72 -1.43 7.23
C GLN A 769 -30.97 -1.95 8.65
N PRO A 770 -32.00 -1.46 9.37
CA PRO A 770 -32.59 -2.30 10.41
C PRO A 770 -33.10 -3.57 9.74
N VAL A 771 -32.64 -4.73 10.22
CA VAL A 771 -33.39 -5.97 10.06
C VAL A 771 -34.64 -5.81 10.92
N SER A 772 -35.81 -6.11 10.34
CA SER A 772 -37.07 -6.11 11.08
C SER A 772 -37.16 -7.39 11.90
N ASP A 773 -36.55 -7.38 13.08
CA ASP A 773 -36.76 -8.41 14.10
C ASP A 773 -38.07 -8.13 14.86
N GLU A 774 -39.11 -8.85 14.43
CA GLU A 774 -40.49 -9.01 14.99
C GLU A 774 -41.39 -7.77 15.13
#